data_AF-A0A8B8D5L4-F1
#
_entry.id   AF-A0A8B8D5L4-F1
#
_cell.length_a   1.000
_cell.length_b   1.000
_cell.length_c   1.000
_cell.angle_alpha   90.00
_cell.angle_beta   90.00
_cell.angle_gamma   90.00
#
_symmetry.space_group_name_H-M   'P 1'
#
loop_
_entity.id
_entity.type
_entity.pdbx_description
1 polymer ?
#
loop_
_entity_poly.entity_id
_entity_poly.type
_entity_poly.pdbx_seq_one_letter_code
_entity_poly.pdbx_strand_id
1 'polypeptide(L)'
;MPWIGIVSLVSLLPASIVEANQNIKLMIDTNIEFLSNPYRSLSRYGNNDRRTVIPYVNNRSENRNLAPSSYDASNAWSQTSRMPNPSQELLLKIPATGSCRCYNDDPFQGRISHSGVENYRKRRKRDENEEDEEEEEEDDDCDFSQRITCDHTSKFRTIDGSCNNLAHPYWGMAETPLVRFLCAAYDDGMDVPRRRGRFGPLPEPRDIRLKVHEKSRPRNELKKFTHYLMFFGQMLSHDMQENVLSETPEGEDLDCCEAHRTQPECSMRIRLRGDDPFFGSFGRRCLNFARSEASPDLKCNSKIRQTISEYTMYIDGSSFYGSSEEDYPGLRDFTGGLLKTQAHPNGEGELMPSTDEPEDGCRQTEFKCFLSGDGRVNQQPPLVAQHTLWLREHNRIARKLSQLNMYWDDERLFQEARKIVGAMFQHITYTEYLPLILGDDIMDKFELWPLPKGKFFKGYDACVDPSIRQGFMAAAFRFGHSMINQFVGFKTTGANAERANLRDVFNIPDPMYKPEGIESTIRGLYIERSQSVDRFKTEDIINHLFEVGAGTGSDLISININRGRDHGIPPYMNYRKMCNLYTTTRFSGLSDHSPELRELLSETYKHVNDIDLFTGAVTEEPLDGALVGPTLACIIGLQLKALKVGDRFYYENNEPNTAFSLAQLDEIKKTTLAKVICRNTNIGKIQENVFIHGLPEVDCSSIEDEIDFTLWTPTSTPTTT
;
A
#
# COMPACT_ATOMS: atom_id res chain seq x y z
N MET A 1 -1.60 63.55 9.63
CA MET A 1 -1.37 64.70 8.72
C MET A 1 -1.45 64.18 7.29
N PRO A 2 -2.57 64.47 6.58
CA PRO A 2 -3.05 63.70 5.43
C PRO A 2 -3.24 64.55 4.16
N TRP A 3 -3.17 64.00 2.95
CA TRP A 3 -3.76 64.61 1.74
C TRP A 3 -4.17 63.45 0.79
N ILE A 4 -5.48 63.15 0.63
CA ILE A 4 -6.42 63.68 -0.41
C ILE A 4 -6.21 62.95 -1.75
N GLY A 5 -7.20 62.36 -2.44
CA GLY A 5 -8.65 62.27 -2.23
C GLY A 5 -9.37 61.74 -3.48
N ILE A 6 -10.72 61.76 -3.41
CA ILE A 6 -11.73 61.86 -4.49
C ILE A 6 -12.03 60.55 -5.25
N VAL A 7 -13.18 59.87 -5.14
CA VAL A 7 -14.63 60.23 -5.28
C VAL A 7 -15.14 60.23 -6.74
N SER A 8 -16.06 59.28 -7.01
CA SER A 8 -17.30 59.39 -7.83
C SER A 8 -17.43 58.84 -9.27
N LEU A 9 -18.46 57.96 -9.39
CA LEU A 9 -19.58 57.89 -10.36
C LEU A 9 -19.29 57.62 -11.85
N VAL A 10 -19.73 56.49 -12.45
CA VAL A 10 -21.11 56.03 -12.83
C VAL A 10 -21.51 56.42 -14.27
N SER A 11 -22.19 55.46 -14.92
CA SER A 11 -23.02 55.53 -16.15
C SER A 11 -22.26 55.20 -17.47
N LEU A 12 -22.70 54.31 -18.39
CA LEU A 12 -24.04 53.98 -18.89
C LEU A 12 -24.10 52.53 -19.50
N LEU A 13 -25.21 51.83 -19.27
CA LEU A 13 -25.77 50.69 -20.06
C LEU A 13 -26.54 51.23 -21.31
N PRO A 14 -27.23 50.45 -22.22
CA PRO A 14 -27.41 48.98 -22.39
C PRO A 14 -27.41 48.43 -23.86
N ALA A 15 -27.62 47.10 -23.99
CA ALA A 15 -28.30 46.33 -25.08
C ALA A 15 -27.65 46.23 -26.48
N SER A 16 -27.68 45.15 -27.28
CA SER A 16 -28.31 43.80 -27.29
C SER A 16 -27.84 43.10 -28.60
N ILE A 17 -27.67 41.77 -28.70
CA ILE A 17 -28.50 40.75 -29.42
C ILE A 17 -27.50 39.57 -29.67
N VAL A 18 -27.64 38.37 -29.10
CA VAL A 18 -28.45 37.17 -29.46
C VAL A 18 -28.02 36.49 -30.79
N GLU A 19 -27.89 35.14 -30.74
CA GLU A 19 -27.44 34.14 -31.74
C GLU A 19 -25.94 33.75 -31.56
N ALA A 20 -25.55 32.53 -31.15
CA ALA A 20 -26.12 31.23 -31.43
C ALA A 20 -25.98 30.28 -30.22
N ASN A 21 -27.08 29.61 -29.88
CA ASN A 21 -27.19 28.59 -28.86
C ASN A 21 -28.00 27.44 -29.45
N GLN A 22 -27.33 26.42 -29.99
CA GLN A 22 -27.89 25.11 -30.38
C GLN A 22 -26.72 24.17 -30.66
N ASN A 23 -26.27 23.42 -29.63
CA ASN A 23 -25.62 22.09 -29.73
C ASN A 23 -25.04 21.55 -28.41
N ILE A 24 -25.62 21.87 -27.24
CA ILE A 24 -25.31 21.15 -25.99
C ILE A 24 -26.62 20.88 -25.24
N LYS A 25 -27.51 20.11 -25.87
CA LYS A 25 -28.68 19.51 -25.22
C LYS A 25 -29.07 18.18 -25.89
N LEU A 26 -28.06 17.32 -26.09
CA LEU A 26 -28.25 15.96 -26.63
C LEU A 26 -27.21 14.93 -26.12
N MET A 27 -26.63 15.15 -24.93
CA MET A 27 -25.69 14.20 -24.29
C MET A 27 -25.92 14.06 -22.78
N ILE A 28 -27.15 14.27 -22.30
CA ILE A 28 -27.51 14.11 -20.88
C ILE A 28 -28.69 13.13 -20.66
N ASP A 29 -29.37 12.62 -21.70
CA ASP A 29 -30.57 11.77 -21.53
C ASP A 29 -30.44 10.33 -22.06
N THR A 30 -29.25 9.72 -21.99
CA THR A 30 -29.11 8.26 -22.20
C THR A 30 -28.00 7.70 -21.33
N ASN A 31 -28.34 7.24 -20.11
CA ASN A 31 -27.80 6.03 -19.45
C ASN A 31 -28.04 6.00 -17.93
N ILE A 32 -29.28 6.22 -17.49
CA ILE A 32 -29.75 5.73 -16.19
C ILE A 32 -31.16 5.21 -16.40
N GLU A 33 -31.32 3.89 -16.48
CA GLU A 33 -32.38 3.12 -15.82
C GLU A 33 -32.41 1.66 -16.30
N PHE A 34 -32.55 0.74 -15.33
CA PHE A 34 -32.69 -0.72 -15.43
C PHE A 34 -31.39 -1.49 -15.73
N LEU A 35 -30.94 -2.41 -14.86
CA LEU A 35 -31.69 -3.60 -14.48
C LEU A 35 -31.37 -4.11 -13.07
N SER A 36 -32.39 -4.08 -12.23
CA SER A 36 -32.62 -5.05 -11.17
C SER A 36 -33.25 -6.32 -11.77
N ASN A 37 -32.75 -7.48 -11.33
CA ASN A 37 -33.29 -8.83 -11.55
C ASN A 37 -34.68 -8.96 -10.88
N PRO A 38 -35.62 -9.83 -11.34
CA PRO A 38 -35.59 -11.24 -10.93
C PRO A 38 -36.20 -12.28 -11.91
N TYR A 39 -35.66 -13.51 -11.84
CA TYR A 39 -36.32 -14.83 -11.95
C TYR A 39 -37.77 -14.96 -12.51
N ARG A 40 -37.96 -15.78 -13.56
CA ARG A 40 -38.68 -17.09 -13.48
C ARG A 40 -38.83 -17.81 -14.83
N SER A 41 -38.67 -19.13 -14.72
CA SER A 41 -39.03 -20.27 -15.56
C SER A 41 -40.24 -20.15 -16.52
N LEU A 42 -40.16 -20.74 -17.72
CA LEU A 42 -40.90 -21.97 -18.12
C LEU A 42 -40.82 -22.23 -19.64
N SER A 43 -40.19 -23.36 -19.98
CA SER A 43 -40.62 -24.43 -20.89
C SER A 43 -41.32 -24.16 -22.25
N ARG A 44 -40.77 -24.87 -23.25
CA ARG A 44 -41.41 -25.85 -24.17
C ARG A 44 -41.69 -25.47 -25.63
N TYR A 45 -41.45 -26.51 -26.44
CA TYR A 45 -41.77 -26.77 -27.86
C TYR A 45 -40.93 -25.99 -28.89
N GLY A 46 -40.24 -26.62 -29.84
CA GLY A 46 -40.19 -28.03 -30.24
C GLY A 46 -40.07 -28.10 -31.76
N ASN A 47 -39.07 -28.86 -32.22
CA ASN A 47 -39.02 -29.65 -33.47
C ASN A 47 -39.21 -28.96 -34.84
N ASN A 48 -38.16 -28.96 -35.65
CA ASN A 48 -37.91 -29.92 -36.75
C ASN A 48 -36.92 -29.29 -37.76
N ASP A 49 -36.20 -30.00 -38.62
CA ASP A 49 -35.46 -31.27 -38.60
C ASP A 49 -34.67 -31.25 -39.93
N ARG A 50 -33.48 -31.87 -39.97
CA ARG A 50 -32.69 -32.31 -41.17
C ARG A 50 -32.02 -31.23 -42.05
N ARG A 51 -30.68 -31.13 -42.13
CA ARG A 51 -29.67 -32.02 -42.80
C ARG A 51 -30.11 -32.38 -44.24
N THR A 52 -29.32 -32.26 -45.32
CA THR A 52 -27.92 -32.68 -45.52
C THR A 52 -27.47 -32.41 -46.99
N VAL A 53 -26.15 -32.39 -47.23
CA VAL A 53 -25.39 -32.87 -48.43
C VAL A 53 -24.75 -31.83 -49.40
N ILE A 54 -23.42 -31.96 -49.48
CA ILE A 54 -22.36 -31.42 -50.35
C ILE A 54 -22.23 -32.35 -51.59
N PRO A 55 -21.81 -31.94 -52.82
CA PRO A 55 -20.38 -32.10 -53.19
C PRO A 55 -19.77 -31.13 -54.24
N TYR A 56 -18.45 -30.97 -54.06
CA TYR A 56 -17.37 -30.55 -54.97
C TYR A 56 -17.48 -30.90 -56.46
N VAL A 57 -16.76 -30.14 -57.33
CA VAL A 57 -15.64 -30.61 -58.22
C VAL A 57 -14.98 -29.45 -59.02
N ASN A 58 -13.65 -29.58 -59.15
CA ASN A 58 -12.60 -28.80 -59.86
C ASN A 58 -12.77 -28.52 -61.37
N ASN A 59 -12.09 -27.49 -61.93
CA ASN A 59 -10.77 -27.60 -62.62
C ASN A 59 -10.33 -26.36 -63.47
N ARG A 60 -9.01 -26.04 -63.38
CA ARG A 60 -8.03 -25.60 -64.43
C ARG A 60 -8.28 -24.31 -65.25
N SER A 61 -7.30 -23.50 -65.70
CA SER A 61 -5.81 -23.56 -65.80
C SER A 61 -5.24 -22.21 -66.31
N GLU A 62 -4.00 -21.85 -65.88
CA GLU A 62 -2.89 -21.18 -66.64
C GLU A 62 -3.07 -19.72 -67.18
N ASN A 63 -2.09 -18.80 -67.27
CA ASN A 63 -0.65 -18.74 -67.00
C ASN A 63 -0.17 -17.25 -66.98
N ARG A 64 0.78 -16.91 -66.09
CA ARG A 64 1.95 -16.00 -66.22
C ARG A 64 1.86 -14.45 -66.37
N ASN A 65 2.47 -13.81 -65.35
CA ASN A 65 3.53 -12.77 -65.37
C ASN A 65 3.16 -11.26 -65.39
N LEU A 66 3.33 -10.59 -64.23
CA LEU A 66 4.41 -9.61 -63.91
C LEU A 66 4.12 -8.87 -62.56
N ALA A 67 5.10 -8.98 -61.63
CA ALA A 67 5.37 -8.39 -60.30
C ALA A 67 4.70 -7.06 -59.81
N PRO A 68 4.92 -6.65 -58.53
CA PRO A 68 4.67 -7.32 -57.25
C PRO A 68 3.65 -6.52 -56.40
N SER A 69 2.64 -7.17 -55.82
CA SER A 69 1.67 -6.48 -54.95
C SER A 69 2.21 -6.30 -53.53
N SER A 70 2.07 -5.07 -53.04
CA SER A 70 2.01 -4.67 -51.64
C SER A 70 1.36 -5.75 -50.77
N TYR A 71 2.16 -6.37 -49.90
CA TYR A 71 1.61 -7.15 -48.79
C TYR A 71 1.30 -6.21 -47.63
N ASP A 72 0.04 -6.24 -47.24
CA ASP A 72 -0.56 -5.57 -46.09
C ASP A 72 0.32 -5.62 -44.84
N ALA A 73 0.81 -4.45 -44.45
CA ALA A 73 1.33 -4.17 -43.13
C ALA A 73 0.21 -3.57 -42.27
N SER A 74 -0.82 -4.36 -41.98
CA SER A 74 -1.89 -3.94 -41.06
C SER A 74 -2.57 -5.16 -40.44
N ASN A 75 -1.86 -5.85 -39.54
CA ASN A 75 -2.45 -6.72 -38.50
C ASN A 75 -1.42 -7.23 -37.47
N ALA A 76 -0.38 -6.45 -37.20
CA ALA A 76 0.41 -6.54 -35.97
C ALA A 76 0.32 -5.14 -35.33
N TRP A 77 0.38 -5.06 -34.00
CA TRP A 77 0.27 -3.82 -33.21
C TRP A 77 -1.15 -3.43 -32.75
N SER A 78 -1.75 -4.32 -31.99
CA SER A 78 -2.66 -4.00 -30.87
C SER A 78 -2.72 -5.25 -29.97
N GLN A 79 -1.63 -5.53 -29.27
CA GLN A 79 -1.63 -6.50 -28.17
C GLN A 79 -1.28 -5.74 -26.90
N THR A 80 -2.22 -4.94 -26.39
CA THR A 80 -2.22 -4.65 -24.96
C THR A 80 -2.48 -5.97 -24.25
N SER A 81 -1.61 -6.34 -23.31
CA SER A 81 -1.73 -7.59 -22.58
C SER A 81 -3.01 -7.55 -21.74
N ARG A 82 -4.06 -8.28 -22.15
CA ARG A 82 -5.14 -8.64 -21.21
C ARG A 82 -4.54 -9.57 -20.17
N MET A 83 -4.60 -9.21 -18.90
CA MET A 83 -4.09 -10.08 -17.84
C MET A 83 -4.91 -11.39 -17.85
N PRO A 84 -4.31 -12.58 -18.06
CA PRO A 84 -5.03 -13.85 -18.00
C PRO A 84 -5.25 -14.25 -16.55
N ASN A 85 -6.25 -15.09 -16.23
CA ASN A 85 -6.50 -15.52 -14.84
C ASN A 85 -5.27 -16.25 -14.29
N PRO A 86 -4.51 -15.67 -13.33
CA PRO A 86 -3.48 -16.44 -12.65
C PRO A 86 -4.19 -17.48 -11.79
N SER A 87 -3.50 -18.58 -11.44
CA SER A 87 -3.99 -19.55 -10.47
C SER A 87 -3.99 -18.93 -9.06
N GLN A 88 -4.92 -17.99 -8.82
CA GLN A 88 -4.98 -17.15 -7.62
C GLN A 88 -5.04 -18.00 -6.35
N GLU A 89 -5.89 -19.03 -6.34
CA GLU A 89 -6.07 -19.91 -5.19
C GLU A 89 -4.76 -20.62 -4.79
N LEU A 90 -3.95 -21.03 -5.78
CA LEU A 90 -2.65 -21.66 -5.53
C LEU A 90 -1.62 -20.65 -5.00
N LEU A 91 -1.62 -19.42 -5.52
CA LEU A 91 -0.67 -18.38 -5.12
C LEU A 91 -0.97 -17.76 -3.74
N LEU A 92 -2.20 -17.90 -3.26
CA LEU A 92 -2.63 -17.40 -1.95
C LEU A 92 -2.49 -18.43 -0.83
N LYS A 93 -2.56 -19.73 -1.15
CA LYS A 93 -2.55 -20.84 -0.17
C LYS A 93 -1.17 -21.48 0.06
N ILE A 94 -0.12 -21.05 -0.66
CA ILE A 94 1.23 -21.60 -0.49
C ILE A 94 2.09 -20.60 0.30
N PRO A 95 2.50 -20.91 1.55
CA PRO A 95 3.59 -20.21 2.20
C PRO A 95 4.90 -20.64 1.52
N ALA A 96 5.58 -19.70 0.88
CA ALA A 96 6.85 -19.97 0.20
C ALA A 96 8.01 -19.94 1.19
N THR A 97 8.15 -20.96 2.05
CA THR A 97 9.43 -21.25 2.73
C THR A 97 9.71 -22.76 2.85
N GLY A 98 10.97 -23.13 2.65
CA GLY A 98 11.56 -24.42 3.03
C GLY A 98 11.38 -25.61 2.07
N SER A 99 11.86 -25.49 0.83
CA SER A 99 11.74 -26.45 -0.30
C SER A 99 10.43 -26.28 -1.09
N CYS A 100 10.53 -25.59 -2.24
CA CYS A 100 9.38 -25.22 -3.08
C CYS A 100 8.70 -26.48 -3.69
N ARG A 101 7.89 -27.18 -2.89
CA ARG A 101 6.81 -28.12 -3.22
C ARG A 101 5.67 -27.91 -2.22
N CYS A 102 4.45 -27.79 -2.74
CA CYS A 102 3.22 -27.67 -1.96
C CYS A 102 3.02 -28.93 -1.10
N TYR A 103 2.83 -28.78 0.21
CA TYR A 103 2.26 -29.82 1.07
C TYR A 103 0.73 -29.64 1.05
N ASN A 104 0.04 -30.48 0.28
CA ASN A 104 -1.33 -30.86 0.63
C ASN A 104 -1.24 -32.20 1.37
N ASP A 105 -2.03 -32.33 2.43
CA ASP A 105 -2.28 -33.50 3.27
C ASP A 105 -1.36 -33.67 4.50
N ASP A 106 -1.62 -32.90 5.57
CA ASP A 106 -1.50 -33.41 6.94
C ASP A 106 -2.87 -33.36 7.64
N PRO A 107 -3.53 -34.51 7.87
CA PRO A 107 -4.82 -34.59 8.54
C PRO A 107 -4.76 -34.51 10.08
N PHE A 108 -3.60 -34.24 10.71
CA PHE A 108 -3.47 -34.37 12.17
C PHE A 108 -3.68 -33.13 13.03
N GLN A 109 -3.85 -31.92 12.49
CA GLN A 109 -4.08 -30.72 13.33
C GLN A 109 -5.56 -30.37 13.57
N GLY A 110 -6.47 -31.31 13.28
CA GLY A 110 -7.91 -31.14 13.46
C GLY A 110 -8.54 -31.88 14.65
N ARG A 111 -7.81 -32.21 15.72
CA ARG A 111 -8.42 -32.80 16.94
C ARG A 111 -8.12 -31.99 18.18
N ILE A 112 -9.12 -31.23 18.61
CA ILE A 112 -9.35 -30.87 20.01
C ILE A 112 -9.37 -32.20 20.80
N SER A 113 -8.30 -32.54 21.53
CA SER A 113 -8.34 -33.59 22.53
C SER A 113 -8.44 -32.95 23.92
N HIS A 114 -9.66 -32.92 24.43
CA HIS A 114 -9.89 -32.89 25.87
C HIS A 114 -9.20 -34.08 26.55
N SER A 115 -8.80 -33.84 27.79
CA SER A 115 -8.43 -34.78 28.85
C SER A 115 -6.98 -35.28 28.91
N GLY A 116 -6.41 -35.23 30.12
CA GLY A 116 -5.44 -36.22 30.55
C GLY A 116 -4.13 -35.69 31.13
N VAL A 117 -4.18 -35.25 32.38
CA VAL A 117 -3.06 -35.32 33.34
C VAL A 117 -2.42 -36.72 33.28
N GLU A 118 -1.09 -36.86 33.14
CA GLU A 118 -0.19 -37.50 34.14
C GLU A 118 1.27 -37.67 33.66
N ASN A 119 2.16 -37.52 34.63
CA ASN A 119 3.62 -37.73 34.61
C ASN A 119 4.08 -39.10 34.10
N TYR A 120 5.30 -39.19 33.53
CA TYR A 120 6.23 -40.27 33.93
C TYR A 120 7.72 -39.94 33.76
N ARG A 121 8.49 -40.44 34.73
CA ARG A 121 9.89 -40.12 35.10
C ARG A 121 10.96 -40.88 34.29
N LYS A 122 12.13 -40.23 34.21
CA LYS A 122 13.52 -40.77 34.14
C LYS A 122 13.72 -42.23 34.61
N ARG A 123 14.45 -43.05 33.82
CA ARG A 123 15.84 -43.56 34.10
C ARG A 123 16.27 -44.78 33.25
N ARG A 124 17.55 -44.71 32.80
CA ARG A 124 18.58 -45.78 32.64
C ARG A 124 18.41 -46.76 31.44
N LYS A 125 19.44 -47.09 30.64
CA LYS A 125 20.87 -47.36 30.94
C LYS A 125 21.74 -47.25 29.66
N ARG A 126 22.94 -46.69 29.86
CA ARG A 126 24.23 -46.83 29.16
C ARG A 126 24.43 -48.19 28.47
N ASP A 127 24.94 -48.18 27.23
CA ASP A 127 26.20 -48.83 26.81
C ASP A 127 26.58 -48.41 25.37
N GLU A 128 27.73 -47.72 25.29
CA GLU A 128 28.78 -47.69 24.26
C GLU A 128 28.41 -47.96 22.77
N ASN A 129 28.49 -46.90 21.95
CA ASN A 129 29.41 -46.81 20.80
C ASN A 129 29.48 -45.36 20.31
N GLU A 130 30.71 -44.85 20.20
CA GLU A 130 31.08 -43.60 19.54
C GLU A 130 30.71 -43.68 18.05
N GLU A 131 29.92 -42.72 17.56
CA GLU A 131 29.98 -42.18 16.20
C GLU A 131 28.97 -41.01 16.10
N ASP A 132 29.53 -39.81 15.89
CA ASP A 132 28.88 -38.58 15.39
C ASP A 132 27.68 -38.04 16.20
N GLU A 133 27.95 -37.45 17.36
CA GLU A 133 27.12 -36.33 17.85
C GLU A 133 27.59 -35.06 17.13
N GLU A 134 26.99 -34.78 15.95
CA GLU A 134 26.69 -33.39 15.63
C GLU A 134 25.85 -32.90 16.82
N GLU A 135 26.43 -32.04 17.65
CA GLU A 135 25.66 -31.25 18.61
C GLU A 135 24.63 -30.48 17.76
N GLU A 136 23.42 -31.05 17.63
CA GLU A 136 22.21 -30.26 17.46
C GLU A 136 22.19 -29.35 18.70
N GLU A 137 22.81 -28.17 18.58
CA GLU A 137 22.38 -27.03 19.36
C GLU A 137 20.88 -26.93 19.08
N GLU A 138 20.06 -27.44 20.01
CA GLU A 138 18.67 -27.05 20.11
C GLU A 138 18.69 -25.52 20.17
N ASP A 139 18.36 -24.88 19.03
CA ASP A 139 18.04 -23.47 18.90
C ASP A 139 16.81 -23.19 19.81
N ASP A 140 17.02 -23.23 21.12
CA ASP A 140 16.06 -22.89 22.17
C ASP A 140 15.78 -21.36 22.20
N ASP A 141 16.40 -20.59 21.30
CA ASP A 141 16.39 -19.11 21.26
C ASP A 141 15.76 -18.53 19.97
N CYS A 142 14.82 -19.26 19.37
CA CYS A 142 13.96 -18.71 18.31
C CYS A 142 12.60 -18.29 18.89
N ASP A 143 12.26 -17.00 18.77
CA ASP A 143 11.01 -16.43 19.29
C ASP A 143 9.73 -17.09 18.73
N PHE A 144 9.82 -17.64 17.53
CA PHE A 144 8.69 -18.29 16.83
C PHE A 144 8.49 -19.77 17.23
N SER A 145 9.37 -20.33 18.07
CA SER A 145 9.22 -21.69 18.61
C SER A 145 8.06 -21.78 19.62
N GLN A 146 7.69 -20.64 20.23
CA GLN A 146 6.67 -20.56 21.25
C GLN A 146 5.27 -20.77 20.67
N ARG A 147 4.40 -21.43 21.45
CA ARG A 147 2.99 -21.59 21.07
C ARG A 147 2.15 -20.46 21.64
N ILE A 148 1.66 -19.59 20.76
CA ILE A 148 0.66 -18.59 21.13
C ILE A 148 -0.70 -19.27 21.32
N THR A 149 -1.32 -19.04 22.48
CA THR A 149 -2.69 -19.50 22.77
C THR A 149 -3.67 -18.38 22.46
N CYS A 150 -4.61 -18.63 21.56
CA CYS A 150 -5.57 -17.64 21.11
C CYS A 150 -6.93 -17.76 21.81
N ASP A 151 -7.46 -16.63 22.28
CA ASP A 151 -8.87 -16.52 22.65
C ASP A 151 -9.74 -16.37 21.39
N HIS A 152 -10.25 -17.49 20.90
CA HIS A 152 -11.19 -17.53 19.77
C HIS A 152 -12.53 -16.80 20.02
N THR A 153 -12.82 -16.43 21.28
CA THR A 153 -14.02 -15.66 21.65
C THR A 153 -13.79 -14.15 21.70
N SER A 154 -12.53 -13.71 21.60
CA SER A 154 -12.21 -12.29 21.54
C SER A 154 -12.88 -11.60 20.35
N LYS A 155 -13.50 -10.45 20.63
CA LYS A 155 -14.21 -9.62 19.65
C LYS A 155 -13.31 -8.66 18.88
N PHE A 156 -12.08 -8.48 19.36
CA PHE A 156 -11.16 -7.44 18.93
C PHE A 156 -9.83 -8.04 18.50
N ARG A 157 -9.16 -7.35 17.58
CA ARG A 157 -7.79 -7.67 17.17
C ARG A 157 -6.86 -7.43 18.37
N THR A 158 -5.84 -8.26 18.52
CA THR A 158 -4.69 -7.88 19.34
C THR A 158 -3.99 -6.69 18.70
N ILE A 159 -3.10 -6.02 19.43
CA ILE A 159 -2.39 -4.85 18.88
C ILE A 159 -1.28 -5.25 17.90
N ASP A 160 -0.60 -6.35 18.19
CA ASP A 160 0.45 -6.96 17.38
C ASP A 160 -0.08 -7.75 16.17
N GLY A 161 -1.40 -7.87 16.00
CA GLY A 161 -2.01 -8.64 14.92
C GLY A 161 -1.99 -10.16 15.11
N SER A 162 -1.41 -10.67 16.21
CA SER A 162 -1.45 -12.09 16.55
C SER A 162 -2.89 -12.62 16.70
N CYS A 163 -3.05 -13.93 16.59
CA CYS A 163 -4.35 -14.60 16.76
C CYS A 163 -5.46 -14.14 15.80
N ASN A 164 -5.13 -13.43 14.72
CA ASN A 164 -6.03 -13.24 13.60
C ASN A 164 -6.39 -14.61 13.00
N ASN A 165 -5.36 -15.37 12.61
CA ASN A 165 -5.51 -16.77 12.25
C ASN A 165 -5.36 -17.64 13.51
N LEU A 166 -6.42 -18.38 13.86
CA LEU A 166 -6.45 -19.21 15.08
C LEU A 166 -5.59 -20.47 14.97
N ALA A 167 -5.28 -20.93 13.75
CA ALA A 167 -4.42 -22.09 13.49
C ALA A 167 -2.95 -21.68 13.31
N HIS A 168 -2.71 -20.46 12.81
CA HIS A 168 -1.38 -19.89 12.58
C HIS A 168 -1.25 -18.50 13.23
N PRO A 169 -1.10 -18.42 14.56
CA PRO A 169 -1.21 -17.16 15.29
C PRO A 169 -0.21 -16.06 14.89
N TYR A 170 0.95 -16.45 14.36
CA TYR A 170 2.01 -15.52 13.90
C TYR A 170 1.75 -14.92 12.52
N TRP A 171 0.77 -15.41 11.75
CA TRP A 171 0.52 -14.88 10.41
C TRP A 171 0.06 -13.42 10.49
N GLY A 172 0.80 -12.57 9.79
CA GLY A 172 0.60 -11.12 9.74
C GLY A 172 0.85 -10.37 11.05
N MET A 173 1.43 -11.03 12.05
CA MET A 173 1.81 -10.41 13.32
C MET A 173 2.99 -9.45 13.11
N ALA A 174 3.03 -8.37 13.89
CA ALA A 174 4.18 -7.47 14.01
C ALA A 174 5.45 -8.22 14.42
N GLU A 175 6.61 -7.69 14.04
CA GLU A 175 7.93 -8.28 14.32
C GLU A 175 8.10 -9.74 13.84
N THR A 176 7.37 -10.14 12.80
CA THR A 176 7.51 -11.46 12.17
C THR A 176 8.10 -11.38 10.76
N PRO A 177 8.72 -12.46 10.25
CA PRO A 177 9.30 -12.49 8.91
C PRO A 177 8.24 -12.31 7.82
N LEU A 178 8.58 -11.50 6.82
CA LEU A 178 7.79 -11.35 5.60
C LEU A 178 7.80 -12.64 4.78
N VAL A 179 6.67 -12.92 4.13
CA VAL A 179 6.51 -14.11 3.29
C VAL A 179 6.87 -13.81 1.83
N ARG A 180 6.91 -14.83 0.97
CA ARG A 180 7.39 -14.66 -0.42
C ARG A 180 6.35 -15.12 -1.44
N PHE A 181 6.28 -14.42 -2.57
CA PHE A 181 5.57 -14.89 -3.76
C PHE A 181 6.35 -16.01 -4.49
N LEU A 182 7.67 -15.87 -4.51
CA LEU A 182 8.60 -16.70 -5.28
C LEU A 182 9.81 -17.01 -4.40
N CYS A 183 10.46 -18.15 -4.62
CA CYS A 183 11.68 -18.52 -3.90
C CYS A 183 12.75 -17.40 -4.09
N ALA A 184 13.52 -17.10 -3.03
CA ALA A 184 14.49 -16.01 -3.01
C ALA A 184 15.60 -16.18 -4.08
N ALA A 185 16.14 -15.05 -4.53
CA ALA A 185 17.20 -14.96 -5.55
C ALA A 185 18.45 -14.26 -5.00
N TYR A 186 19.12 -14.91 -4.07
CA TYR A 186 20.47 -14.55 -3.60
C TYR A 186 21.55 -15.15 -4.50
N ASP A 187 22.72 -14.50 -4.62
CA ASP A 187 23.82 -14.95 -5.49
C ASP A 187 24.38 -16.32 -5.06
N ASP A 188 24.32 -16.63 -3.76
CA ASP A 188 24.70 -17.92 -3.15
C ASP A 188 23.48 -18.81 -2.82
N GLY A 189 22.27 -18.32 -3.10
CA GLY A 189 21.02 -18.99 -2.76
C GLY A 189 20.61 -18.90 -1.28
N MET A 190 21.33 -18.14 -0.45
CA MET A 190 21.10 -18.06 1.00
C MET A 190 20.94 -16.62 1.49
N ASP A 191 21.97 -15.78 1.37
CA ASP A 191 21.99 -14.43 1.94
C ASP A 191 22.74 -13.41 1.08
N VAL A 192 23.71 -13.82 0.26
CA VAL A 192 24.53 -12.86 -0.50
C VAL A 192 23.64 -12.11 -1.50
N PRO A 193 23.48 -10.77 -1.37
CA PRO A 193 22.55 -10.01 -2.19
C PRO A 193 22.80 -10.19 -3.69
N ARG A 194 21.73 -10.08 -4.47
CA ARG A 194 21.80 -10.25 -5.93
C ARG A 194 22.72 -9.21 -6.56
N ARG A 195 23.90 -9.62 -7.02
CA ARG A 195 24.90 -8.74 -7.67
C ARG A 195 25.30 -9.23 -9.04
N ARG A 196 24.96 -10.47 -9.41
CA ARG A 196 25.26 -11.08 -10.70
C ARG A 196 23.99 -11.26 -11.53
N GLY A 197 24.04 -10.76 -12.77
CA GLY A 197 23.09 -11.07 -13.82
C GLY A 197 23.58 -12.25 -14.67
N ARG A 198 22.85 -12.54 -15.74
CA ARG A 198 23.10 -13.68 -16.63
C ARG A 198 24.49 -13.65 -17.28
N PHE A 199 24.99 -12.46 -17.62
CA PHE A 199 26.25 -12.27 -18.36
C PHE A 199 27.26 -11.38 -17.63
N GLY A 200 27.28 -11.45 -16.30
CA GLY A 200 28.25 -10.75 -15.44
C GLY A 200 27.58 -9.90 -14.36
N PRO A 201 28.27 -8.89 -13.80
CA PRO A 201 27.69 -8.08 -12.73
C PRO A 201 26.45 -7.31 -13.20
N LEU A 202 25.50 -7.13 -12.29
CA LEU A 202 24.38 -6.22 -12.48
C LEU A 202 24.88 -4.77 -12.48
N PRO A 203 24.18 -3.86 -13.19
CA PRO A 203 24.47 -2.43 -13.10
C PRO A 203 24.29 -1.93 -11.66
N GLU A 204 25.10 -0.94 -11.26
CA GLU A 204 24.92 -0.27 -9.97
C GLU A 204 23.54 0.41 -9.92
N PRO A 205 22.82 0.40 -8.79
CA PRO A 205 21.49 1.01 -8.67
C PRO A 205 21.45 2.46 -9.14
N ARG A 206 22.52 3.23 -8.87
CA ARG A 206 22.66 4.61 -9.31
C ARG A 206 22.72 4.75 -10.83
N ASP A 207 23.40 3.84 -11.53
CA ASP A 207 23.48 3.88 -12.99
C ASP A 207 22.10 3.60 -13.62
N ILE A 208 21.34 2.66 -13.04
CA ILE A 208 19.96 2.38 -13.44
C ILE A 208 19.09 3.61 -13.20
N ARG A 209 19.22 4.25 -12.03
CA ARG A 209 18.49 5.49 -11.73
C ARG A 209 18.79 6.56 -12.78
N LEU A 210 20.07 6.83 -13.06
CA LEU A 210 20.46 7.91 -13.98
C LEU A 210 20.00 7.67 -15.41
N LYS A 211 19.91 6.41 -15.84
CA LYS A 211 19.58 6.04 -17.21
C LYS A 211 18.09 5.76 -17.45
N VAL A 212 17.45 5.08 -16.51
CA VAL A 212 16.04 4.66 -16.61
C VAL A 212 15.12 5.60 -15.84
N HIS A 213 15.48 5.99 -14.63
CA HIS A 213 14.60 6.76 -13.75
C HIS A 213 14.98 8.24 -13.66
N GLU A 214 14.83 8.94 -14.80
CA GLU A 214 15.23 10.33 -14.91
C GLU A 214 14.27 11.30 -14.20
N LYS A 215 14.68 12.57 -14.11
CA LYS A 215 13.90 13.63 -13.48
C LYS A 215 12.57 13.88 -14.21
N SER A 216 11.46 13.94 -13.48
CA SER A 216 10.15 14.31 -14.01
C SER A 216 10.12 15.73 -14.56
N ARG A 217 9.32 15.91 -15.61
CA ARG A 217 8.98 17.20 -16.19
C ARG A 217 7.52 17.51 -15.86
N PRO A 218 7.12 18.79 -15.69
CA PRO A 218 5.74 19.17 -15.36
C PRO A 218 4.64 18.63 -16.30
N ARG A 219 4.98 18.09 -17.47
CA ARG A 219 4.01 17.48 -18.40
C ARG A 219 3.57 16.06 -18.01
N ASN A 220 4.22 15.42 -17.03
CA ASN A 220 3.95 14.04 -16.62
C ASN A 220 2.92 13.93 -15.47
N GLU A 221 2.25 15.03 -15.13
CA GLU A 221 1.17 15.03 -14.14
C GLU A 221 -0.07 14.29 -14.63
N LEU A 222 -0.70 13.54 -13.74
CA LEU A 222 -2.00 12.94 -13.95
C LEU A 222 -3.06 14.04 -13.97
N LYS A 223 -3.75 14.19 -15.11
CA LYS A 223 -4.77 15.23 -15.27
C LYS A 223 -6.00 15.03 -14.36
N LYS A 224 -6.28 13.78 -13.98
CA LYS A 224 -7.52 13.38 -13.30
C LYS A 224 -7.36 13.15 -11.80
N PHE A 225 -6.13 13.06 -11.28
CA PHE A 225 -5.89 12.59 -9.91
C PHE A 225 -5.17 13.64 -9.09
N THR A 226 -5.61 13.80 -7.85
CA THR A 226 -5.01 14.74 -6.91
C THR A 226 -3.77 14.15 -6.26
N HIS A 227 -2.92 15.00 -5.68
CA HIS A 227 -1.76 14.56 -4.92
C HIS A 227 -2.16 13.82 -3.62
N TYR A 228 -3.39 14.01 -3.14
CA TYR A 228 -3.95 13.24 -2.02
C TYR A 228 -3.91 11.74 -2.31
N LEU A 229 -4.17 11.30 -3.54
CA LEU A 229 -4.14 9.88 -3.91
C LEU A 229 -2.80 9.22 -3.58
N MET A 230 -1.69 9.93 -3.83
CA MET A 230 -0.35 9.44 -3.51
C MET A 230 -0.16 9.31 -1.99
N PHE A 231 -0.51 10.35 -1.23
CA PHE A 231 -0.30 10.37 0.22
C PHE A 231 -1.23 9.44 1.00
N PHE A 232 -2.43 9.14 0.47
CA PHE A 232 -3.27 8.07 1.03
C PHE A 232 -2.64 6.69 0.77
N GLY A 233 -2.05 6.49 -0.41
CA GLY A 233 -1.28 5.27 -0.71
C GLY A 233 -0.07 5.10 0.22
N GLN A 234 0.60 6.20 0.56
CA GLN A 234 1.65 6.19 1.58
C GLN A 234 1.11 5.78 2.95
N MET A 235 0.02 6.40 3.42
CA MET A 235 -0.61 6.04 4.70
C MET A 235 -0.96 4.55 4.77
N LEU A 236 -1.60 4.04 3.71
CA LEU A 236 -1.95 2.62 3.60
C LEU A 236 -0.71 1.73 3.62
N SER A 237 0.38 2.13 2.95
CA SER A 237 1.64 1.40 3.04
C SER A 237 2.19 1.40 4.46
N HIS A 238 2.08 2.51 5.18
CA HIS A 238 2.64 2.60 6.54
C HIS A 238 1.88 1.70 7.52
N ASP A 239 0.58 1.50 7.31
CA ASP A 239 -0.27 0.63 8.12
C ASP A 239 0.07 -0.87 8.01
N MET A 240 0.68 -1.30 6.90
CA MET A 240 0.87 -2.73 6.60
C MET A 240 2.32 -3.20 6.66
N GLN A 241 3.29 -2.28 6.66
CA GLN A 241 4.70 -2.64 6.45
C GLN A 241 5.66 -1.56 6.92
N GLU A 242 6.68 -1.99 7.67
CA GLU A 242 7.95 -1.27 7.79
C GLU A 242 9.14 -2.23 7.88
N ASN A 243 10.25 -1.83 7.29
CA ASN A 243 11.48 -2.62 7.34
C ASN A 243 12.31 -2.23 8.55
N VAL A 244 12.62 -3.20 9.40
CA VAL A 244 13.68 -3.03 10.40
C VAL A 244 15.04 -2.97 9.67
N LEU A 245 15.83 -1.95 9.96
CA LEU A 245 17.20 -1.82 9.46
C LEU A 245 18.17 -2.47 10.44
N SER A 246 19.29 -3.01 9.92
CA SER A 246 20.37 -3.43 10.81
C SER A 246 21.06 -2.23 11.45
N GLU A 247 21.34 -2.34 12.74
CA GLU A 247 21.94 -1.30 13.58
C GLU A 247 23.33 -1.72 14.09
N THR A 248 24.03 -0.79 14.75
CA THR A 248 25.21 -1.14 15.56
C THR A 248 24.80 -1.96 16.79
N PRO A 249 25.73 -2.66 17.46
CA PRO A 249 25.45 -3.31 18.75
C PRO A 249 24.94 -2.35 19.83
N GLU A 250 25.18 -1.06 19.68
CA GLU A 250 24.69 0.00 20.56
C GLU A 250 23.29 0.52 20.21
N GLY A 251 22.67 0.00 19.14
CA GLY A 251 21.34 0.43 18.66
C GLY A 251 21.38 1.74 17.86
N GLU A 252 22.49 2.04 17.19
CA GLU A 252 22.64 3.23 16.35
C GLU A 252 22.54 2.89 14.85
N ASP A 253 22.03 3.82 14.06
CA ASP A 253 22.01 3.74 12.60
C ASP A 253 23.39 3.47 11.99
N LEU A 254 23.47 2.50 11.06
CA LEU A 254 24.70 2.19 10.35
C LEU A 254 25.02 3.21 9.24
N ASP A 255 26.12 3.97 9.38
CA ASP A 255 26.74 4.70 8.26
C ASP A 255 27.73 3.82 7.48
N CYS A 256 27.23 3.17 6.44
CA CYS A 256 27.97 2.28 5.55
C CYS A 256 28.90 2.99 4.55
N CYS A 257 28.93 4.33 4.54
CA CYS A 257 29.84 5.10 3.71
C CYS A 257 31.14 5.49 4.42
N GLU A 258 31.24 5.31 5.74
CA GLU A 258 32.48 5.56 6.47
C GLU A 258 33.62 4.66 6.00
N ALA A 259 34.84 5.19 6.07
CA ALA A 259 36.04 4.44 5.72
C ALA A 259 36.21 3.25 6.68
N HIS A 260 36.55 2.07 6.13
CA HIS A 260 36.82 0.83 6.86
C HIS A 260 35.60 0.05 7.41
N ARG A 261 34.35 0.42 7.10
CA ARG A 261 33.19 -0.47 7.37
C ARG A 261 33.25 -1.72 6.48
N THR A 262 33.46 -2.87 7.13
CA THR A 262 33.55 -4.21 6.50
C THR A 262 32.45 -5.16 6.96
N GLN A 263 31.57 -4.69 7.84
CA GLN A 263 30.37 -5.37 8.30
C GLN A 263 29.50 -5.85 7.11
N PRO A 264 29.02 -7.11 7.11
CA PRO A 264 28.14 -7.65 6.07
C PRO A 264 26.90 -6.79 5.76
N GLU A 265 26.36 -6.12 6.77
CA GLU A 265 25.21 -5.21 6.76
C GLU A 265 25.47 -3.98 5.88
N CYS A 266 26.74 -3.61 5.71
CA CYS A 266 27.18 -2.49 4.87
C CYS A 266 27.68 -2.92 3.48
N SER A 267 27.53 -4.19 3.12
CA SER A 267 28.05 -4.73 1.86
C SER A 267 27.34 -4.18 0.61
N MET A 268 26.21 -3.48 0.80
CA MET A 268 25.35 -2.95 -0.26
C MET A 268 25.37 -1.42 -0.39
N ARG A 269 26.31 -0.70 0.22
CA ARG A 269 26.45 0.75 0.04
C ARG A 269 26.37 1.17 -1.44
N ILE A 270 25.64 2.23 -1.74
CA ILE A 270 25.40 2.66 -3.13
C ILE A 270 26.61 3.44 -3.61
N ARG A 271 27.35 2.88 -4.58
CA ARG A 271 28.56 3.50 -5.11
C ARG A 271 28.22 4.62 -6.08
N LEU A 272 28.93 5.74 -5.96
CA LEU A 272 28.83 6.87 -6.88
C LEU A 272 30.14 7.03 -7.65
N ARG A 273 30.01 7.34 -8.94
CA ARG A 273 31.17 7.60 -9.79
C ARG A 273 31.76 8.98 -9.52
N GLY A 274 33.02 9.14 -9.95
CA GLY A 274 33.75 10.39 -9.92
C GLY A 274 32.98 11.57 -10.52
N ASP A 275 32.35 11.26 -11.65
CA ASP A 275 31.60 12.09 -12.58
C ASP A 275 30.07 12.03 -12.37
N ASP A 276 29.58 11.59 -11.20
CA ASP A 276 28.15 11.62 -10.90
C ASP A 276 27.59 13.04 -11.12
N PRO A 277 26.50 13.22 -11.88
CA PRO A 277 26.05 14.53 -12.35
C PRO A 277 25.54 15.45 -11.24
N PHE A 278 25.19 14.91 -10.07
CA PHE A 278 24.73 15.70 -8.94
C PHE A 278 25.69 15.60 -7.75
N PHE A 279 25.97 14.39 -7.29
CA PHE A 279 26.79 14.17 -6.09
C PHE A 279 28.29 14.38 -6.33
N GLY A 280 28.73 14.29 -7.60
CA GLY A 280 30.14 14.45 -7.97
C GLY A 280 30.71 15.83 -7.65
N SER A 281 29.90 16.90 -7.80
CA SER A 281 30.31 18.27 -7.46
C SER A 281 30.53 18.48 -5.95
N PHE A 282 29.94 17.63 -5.13
CA PHE A 282 30.13 17.63 -3.67
C PHE A 282 31.25 16.68 -3.22
N GLY A 283 31.98 16.07 -4.16
CA GLY A 283 33.05 15.12 -3.85
C GLY A 283 32.56 13.78 -3.30
N ARG A 284 31.25 13.51 -3.31
CA ARG A 284 30.68 12.27 -2.76
C ARG A 284 30.93 11.08 -3.68
N ARG A 285 31.17 9.93 -3.06
CA ARG A 285 31.46 8.65 -3.73
C ARG A 285 30.58 7.49 -3.24
N CYS A 286 29.68 7.77 -2.29
CA CYS A 286 28.84 6.79 -1.64
C CYS A 286 27.54 7.44 -1.14
N LEU A 287 26.41 6.73 -1.27
CA LEU A 287 25.18 6.97 -0.52
C LEU A 287 24.97 5.83 0.46
N ASN A 288 24.56 6.17 1.69
CA ASN A 288 24.40 5.19 2.75
C ASN A 288 23.31 4.18 2.39
N PHE A 289 23.56 2.91 2.71
CA PHE A 289 22.58 1.83 2.60
C PHE A 289 23.01 0.69 3.52
N ALA A 290 22.25 0.48 4.58
CA ALA A 290 22.32 -0.69 5.43
C ALA A 290 21.29 -1.74 4.97
N ARG A 291 21.68 -3.02 5.05
CA ARG A 291 20.77 -4.15 4.81
C ARG A 291 19.65 -4.15 5.86
N SER A 292 18.49 -4.66 5.47
CA SER A 292 17.36 -4.87 6.39
C SER A 292 17.69 -5.98 7.35
N GLU A 293 17.18 -5.93 8.59
CA GLU A 293 17.47 -6.91 9.61
C GLU A 293 17.10 -8.34 9.19
N ALA A 294 17.93 -9.31 9.57
CA ALA A 294 17.72 -10.70 9.21
C ALA A 294 16.75 -11.37 10.20
N SER A 295 16.00 -12.36 9.72
CA SER A 295 15.14 -13.18 10.57
C SER A 295 15.20 -14.65 10.16
N PRO A 296 15.07 -15.60 11.11
CA PRO A 296 14.63 -16.94 10.76
C PRO A 296 13.22 -16.89 10.14
N ASP A 297 12.82 -17.96 9.43
CA ASP A 297 11.40 -18.12 9.10
C ASP A 297 10.56 -18.54 10.33
N LEU A 298 9.23 -18.58 10.19
CA LEU A 298 8.33 -19.00 11.28
C LEU A 298 8.53 -20.46 11.75
N LYS A 299 9.40 -21.23 11.10
CA LYS A 299 9.81 -22.57 11.53
C LYS A 299 11.23 -22.56 12.10
N CYS A 300 11.73 -21.39 12.47
CA CYS A 300 13.06 -21.18 13.03
C CYS A 300 14.21 -21.57 12.08
N ASN A 301 13.98 -21.51 10.75
CA ASN A 301 15.00 -21.81 9.77
C ASN A 301 15.68 -20.54 9.25
N SER A 302 16.98 -20.41 9.53
CA SER A 302 17.82 -19.27 9.10
C SER A 302 18.62 -19.53 7.81
N LYS A 303 18.39 -20.65 7.11
CA LYS A 303 19.19 -21.05 5.92
C LYS A 303 19.07 -20.08 4.75
N ILE A 304 17.89 -19.50 4.54
CA ILE A 304 17.66 -18.49 3.51
C ILE A 304 17.20 -17.24 4.24
N ARG A 305 17.88 -16.12 4.00
CA ARG A 305 17.54 -14.87 4.66
C ARG A 305 16.09 -14.49 4.44
N GLN A 306 15.40 -14.23 5.55
CA GLN A 306 14.16 -13.49 5.59
C GLN A 306 14.42 -12.12 6.24
N THR A 307 13.46 -11.23 6.08
CA THR A 307 13.47 -9.90 6.68
C THR A 307 12.19 -9.69 7.46
N ILE A 308 12.28 -8.95 8.54
CA ILE A 308 11.18 -8.69 9.48
C ILE A 308 10.32 -7.52 9.00
N SER A 309 9.02 -7.59 9.25
CA SER A 309 8.18 -6.38 9.28
C SER A 309 8.01 -5.95 10.71
N GLU A 310 8.29 -4.69 11.01
CA GLU A 310 8.07 -4.13 12.35
C GLU A 310 6.57 -4.07 12.69
N TYR A 311 5.75 -3.60 11.75
CA TYR A 311 4.32 -3.42 11.97
C TYR A 311 3.47 -4.63 11.60
N THR A 312 2.24 -4.63 12.11
CA THR A 312 1.21 -5.60 11.70
C THR A 312 1.05 -5.57 10.18
N MET A 313 0.78 -6.72 9.59
CA MET A 313 0.65 -6.87 8.15
C MET A 313 -0.81 -6.78 7.70
N TYR A 314 -1.67 -6.10 8.47
CA TYR A 314 -3.10 -5.93 8.20
C TYR A 314 -3.42 -4.48 7.85
N ILE A 315 -4.61 -4.25 7.30
CA ILE A 315 -5.17 -2.89 7.20
C ILE A 315 -6.05 -2.69 8.44
N ASP A 316 -5.47 -2.28 9.54
CA ASP A 316 -6.15 -2.21 10.85
C ASP A 316 -5.91 -0.92 11.64
N GLY A 317 -5.20 0.05 11.06
CA GLY A 317 -4.88 1.32 11.70
C GLY A 317 -3.70 1.23 12.66
N SER A 318 -2.86 0.18 12.60
CA SER A 318 -1.62 0.06 13.37
C SER A 318 -0.77 1.34 13.31
N SER A 319 -0.74 2.02 12.17
CA SER A 319 -0.08 3.32 11.98
C SER A 319 -0.58 4.43 12.93
N PHE A 320 -1.79 4.29 13.48
CA PHE A 320 -2.39 5.20 14.47
C PHE A 320 -2.36 4.64 15.90
N TYR A 321 -2.46 3.32 16.03
CA TYR A 321 -2.69 2.64 17.31
C TYR A 321 -1.44 2.02 17.93
N GLY A 322 -0.35 1.92 17.18
CA GLY A 322 0.83 1.15 17.52
C GLY A 322 0.70 -0.30 17.04
N SER A 323 1.81 -1.01 17.11
CA SER A 323 1.89 -2.45 16.84
C SER A 323 2.26 -3.26 18.08
N SER A 324 2.49 -2.60 19.22
CA SER A 324 2.79 -3.22 20.50
C SER A 324 1.95 -2.60 21.63
N GLU A 325 1.66 -3.37 22.69
CA GLU A 325 1.02 -2.80 23.88
C GLU A 325 1.98 -1.85 24.62
N GLU A 326 3.28 -1.96 24.35
CA GLU A 326 4.31 -1.06 24.85
C GLU A 326 4.15 0.38 24.35
N ASP A 327 3.43 0.59 23.23
CA ASP A 327 3.15 1.91 22.67
C ASP A 327 2.03 2.64 23.43
N TYR A 328 1.15 1.90 24.11
CA TYR A 328 -0.07 2.45 24.73
C TYR A 328 0.18 3.58 25.75
N PRO A 329 1.20 3.56 26.62
CA PRO A 329 1.51 4.70 27.50
C PRO A 329 1.76 6.02 26.75
N GLY A 330 2.29 5.94 25.53
CA GLY A 330 2.52 7.08 24.64
C GLY A 330 1.27 7.51 23.87
N LEU A 331 0.43 6.55 23.48
CA LEU A 331 -0.66 6.76 22.52
C LEU A 331 -2.06 6.85 23.13
N ARG A 332 -2.32 6.30 24.32
CA ARG A 332 -3.64 6.28 24.96
C ARG A 332 -3.72 7.25 26.13
N ASP A 333 -4.91 7.83 26.32
CA ASP A 333 -5.24 8.64 27.49
C ASP A 333 -5.69 7.77 28.68
N PHE A 334 -6.07 6.51 28.41
CA PHE A 334 -6.68 5.57 29.36
C PHE A 334 -7.92 6.12 30.09
N THR A 335 -8.54 7.14 29.51
CA THR A 335 -9.79 7.72 29.98
C THR A 335 -10.76 7.86 28.81
N GLY A 336 -11.98 7.33 28.97
CA GLY A 336 -13.06 7.47 27.99
C GLY A 336 -12.83 6.76 26.65
N GLY A 337 -11.87 5.85 26.59
CA GLY A 337 -11.43 5.13 25.39
C GLY A 337 -10.69 6.03 24.40
N LEU A 338 -10.05 7.11 24.86
CA LEU A 338 -9.43 8.11 24.00
C LEU A 338 -7.96 7.80 23.70
N LEU A 339 -7.55 8.17 22.49
CA LEU A 339 -6.15 8.41 22.17
C LEU A 339 -5.69 9.71 22.83
N LYS A 340 -4.43 9.72 23.26
CA LYS A 340 -3.76 10.86 23.87
C LYS A 340 -3.64 11.99 22.85
N THR A 341 -3.92 13.22 23.25
CA THR A 341 -3.84 14.38 22.37
C THR A 341 -3.20 15.57 23.08
N GLN A 342 -2.83 16.58 22.29
CA GLN A 342 -2.57 17.92 22.79
C GLN A 342 -3.53 18.92 22.13
N ALA A 343 -3.82 20.03 22.80
CA ALA A 343 -4.62 21.09 22.21
C ALA A 343 -3.82 21.82 21.13
N HIS A 344 -4.45 22.11 19.99
CA HIS A 344 -3.85 22.99 18.99
C HIS A 344 -3.61 24.37 19.62
N PRO A 345 -2.43 25.00 19.43
CA PRO A 345 -2.11 26.28 20.07
C PRO A 345 -3.04 27.44 19.67
N ASN A 346 -3.74 27.31 18.54
CA ASN A 346 -4.72 28.28 18.07
C ASN A 346 -6.19 27.91 18.40
N GLY A 347 -6.42 26.85 19.19
CA GLY A 347 -7.78 26.42 19.55
C GLY A 347 -8.55 25.68 18.45
N GLU A 348 -7.85 25.12 17.45
CA GLU A 348 -8.41 24.46 16.27
C GLU A 348 -8.58 22.93 16.45
N GLY A 349 -8.90 22.51 17.67
CA GLY A 349 -9.10 21.12 18.04
C GLY A 349 -7.85 20.38 18.51
N GLU A 350 -7.82 19.07 18.28
CA GLU A 350 -6.80 18.17 18.81
C GLU A 350 -5.64 17.97 17.83
N LEU A 351 -4.43 17.87 18.35
CA LEU A 351 -3.24 17.39 17.66
C LEU A 351 -2.77 16.08 18.29
N MET A 352 -1.98 15.30 17.55
CA MET A 352 -1.24 14.14 18.08
C MET A 352 -0.37 14.53 19.29
N PRO A 353 -0.04 13.59 20.19
CA PRO A 353 0.87 13.88 21.30
C PRO A 353 2.24 14.33 20.76
N SER A 354 2.92 15.21 21.49
CA SER A 354 4.29 15.62 21.14
C SER A 354 5.32 14.69 21.76
N THR A 355 6.48 14.56 21.13
CA THR A 355 7.64 13.83 21.64
C THR A 355 8.94 14.64 21.47
N ASP A 356 9.86 14.49 22.42
CA ASP A 356 11.24 14.96 22.33
C ASP A 356 12.18 13.86 21.79
N GLU A 357 11.69 12.62 21.73
CA GLU A 357 12.39 11.42 21.27
C GLU A 357 11.61 10.82 20.09
N PRO A 358 11.54 11.52 18.93
CA PRO A 358 11.01 10.95 17.70
C PRO A 358 11.93 9.86 17.16
N GLU A 359 11.35 8.76 16.67
CA GLU A 359 12.10 7.65 16.07
C GLU A 359 12.85 8.09 14.78
N ASP A 360 12.13 8.61 13.78
CA ASP A 360 12.72 9.12 12.53
C ASP A 360 13.27 10.57 12.60
N GLY A 361 13.24 11.18 13.80
CA GLY A 361 13.70 12.56 13.98
C GLY A 361 12.78 13.67 13.42
N CYS A 362 12.99 14.90 13.89
CA CYS A 362 12.59 16.11 13.16
C CYS A 362 13.78 17.05 12.93
N ARG A 363 13.68 17.91 11.91
CA ARG A 363 14.71 18.88 11.57
C ARG A 363 14.34 20.29 12.02
N GLN A 364 15.25 20.95 12.75
CA GLN A 364 15.23 22.40 13.03
C GLN A 364 13.82 23.00 13.15
N THR A 365 13.01 22.44 14.04
CA THR A 365 11.60 22.79 14.21
C THR A 365 11.45 23.86 15.29
N GLU A 366 10.46 24.75 15.13
CA GLU A 366 10.00 25.62 16.21
C GLU A 366 9.23 24.82 17.26
N PHE A 367 8.55 23.75 16.83
CA PHE A 367 7.70 22.91 17.66
C PHE A 367 8.27 21.50 17.82
N LYS A 368 7.73 20.75 18.79
CA LYS A 368 8.10 19.35 18.99
C LYS A 368 7.57 18.46 17.86
N CYS A 369 8.20 17.31 17.68
CA CYS A 369 7.68 16.26 16.81
C CYS A 369 6.39 15.69 17.34
N PHE A 370 5.64 15.02 16.46
CA PHE A 370 4.49 14.23 16.85
C PHE A 370 4.85 12.77 17.09
N LEU A 371 4.11 12.13 17.99
CA LEU A 371 4.12 10.70 18.26
C LEU A 371 2.82 10.07 17.73
N SER A 372 2.94 8.93 17.06
CA SER A 372 1.83 8.11 16.55
C SER A 372 2.22 6.64 16.62
N GLY A 373 1.39 5.74 16.10
CA GLY A 373 1.71 4.30 16.02
C GLY A 373 2.73 3.92 14.94
N ASP A 374 3.26 4.92 14.23
CA ASP A 374 4.23 4.79 13.14
C ASP A 374 5.34 5.83 13.37
N GLY A 375 6.60 5.38 13.45
CA GLY A 375 7.76 6.24 13.69
C GLY A 375 7.97 7.29 12.60
N ARG A 376 7.53 6.96 11.38
CA ARG A 376 7.68 7.78 10.17
C ARG A 376 6.65 8.91 10.08
N VAL A 377 5.76 9.09 11.07
CA VAL A 377 4.66 10.08 11.05
C VAL A 377 5.10 11.50 10.69
N ASN A 378 6.30 11.92 11.12
CA ASN A 378 6.82 13.28 10.89
C ASN A 378 7.43 13.50 9.51
N GLN A 379 7.49 12.48 8.65
CA GLN A 379 8.26 12.51 7.40
C GLN A 379 7.91 13.70 6.51
N GLN A 380 6.63 14.09 6.44
CA GLN A 380 6.18 15.29 5.74
C GLN A 380 4.82 15.77 6.27
N PRO A 381 4.45 17.05 6.10
CA PRO A 381 3.21 17.61 6.67
C PRO A 381 1.92 16.92 6.21
N PRO A 382 1.74 16.53 4.94
CA PRO A 382 0.61 15.70 4.50
C PRO A 382 0.39 14.38 5.28
N LEU A 383 1.44 13.69 5.73
CA LEU A 383 1.32 12.48 6.55
C LEU A 383 0.82 12.85 7.93
N VAL A 384 1.45 13.83 8.57
CA VAL A 384 1.05 14.34 9.89
C VAL A 384 -0.42 14.79 9.92
N ALA A 385 -0.87 15.49 8.87
CA ALA A 385 -2.25 15.93 8.73
C ALA A 385 -3.23 14.75 8.68
N GLN A 386 -2.88 13.68 7.95
CA GLN A 386 -3.72 12.49 7.85
C GLN A 386 -3.70 11.64 9.13
N HIS A 387 -2.56 11.46 9.82
CA HIS A 387 -2.55 10.78 11.12
C HIS A 387 -3.41 11.54 12.15
N THR A 388 -3.29 12.88 12.16
CA THR A 388 -4.12 13.73 13.04
C THR A 388 -5.61 13.58 12.72
N LEU A 389 -5.96 13.47 11.44
CA LEU A 389 -7.34 13.24 11.00
C LEU A 389 -7.92 11.93 11.58
N TRP A 390 -7.18 10.83 11.49
CA TRP A 390 -7.64 9.52 11.97
C TRP A 390 -7.69 9.43 13.50
N LEU A 391 -6.76 10.08 14.19
CA LEU A 391 -6.81 10.25 15.64
C LEU A 391 -8.05 11.03 16.08
N ARG A 392 -8.38 12.13 15.38
CA ARG A 392 -9.60 12.91 15.66
C ARG A 392 -10.85 12.06 15.45
N GLU A 393 -10.90 11.25 14.39
CA GLU A 393 -12.05 10.38 14.13
C GLU A 393 -12.23 9.32 15.24
N HIS A 394 -11.12 8.72 15.72
CA HIS A 394 -11.16 7.81 16.86
C HIS A 394 -11.77 8.49 18.10
N ASN A 395 -11.21 9.63 18.51
CA ASN A 395 -11.67 10.34 19.72
C ASN A 395 -13.11 10.82 19.58
N ARG A 396 -13.53 11.23 18.38
CA ARG A 396 -14.92 11.59 18.08
C ARG A 396 -15.86 10.39 18.30
N ILE A 397 -15.51 9.22 17.76
CA ILE A 397 -16.30 7.99 17.90
C ILE A 397 -16.36 7.53 19.36
N ALA A 398 -15.22 7.48 20.06
CA ALA A 398 -15.16 7.08 21.46
C ALA A 398 -16.04 7.96 22.36
N ARG A 399 -16.01 9.29 22.17
CA ARG A 399 -16.89 10.24 22.87
C ARG A 399 -18.38 9.96 22.61
N LYS A 400 -18.75 9.68 21.35
CA LYS A 400 -20.14 9.35 20.99
C LYS A 400 -20.60 8.03 21.61
N LEU A 401 -19.75 7.01 21.56
CA LEU A 401 -20.04 5.71 22.17
C LEU A 401 -20.19 5.82 23.69
N SER A 402 -19.35 6.62 24.36
CA SER A 402 -19.41 6.87 25.80
C SER A 402 -20.73 7.54 26.22
N GLN A 403 -21.24 8.48 25.40
CA GLN A 403 -22.54 9.13 25.65
C GLN A 403 -23.72 8.16 25.54
N LEU A 404 -23.64 7.19 24.64
CA LEU A 404 -24.70 6.20 24.41
C LEU A 404 -24.61 5.01 25.36
N ASN A 405 -23.40 4.66 25.79
CA ASN A 405 -23.08 3.47 26.56
C ASN A 405 -22.39 3.83 27.87
N MET A 406 -23.14 4.45 28.80
CA MET A 406 -22.61 4.97 30.08
C MET A 406 -21.93 3.93 30.99
N TYR A 407 -22.09 2.63 30.72
CA TYR A 407 -21.52 1.52 31.49
C TYR A 407 -20.28 0.89 30.85
N TRP A 408 -19.89 1.31 29.64
CA TRP A 408 -18.65 0.81 29.04
C TRP A 408 -17.44 1.43 29.74
N ASP A 409 -16.45 0.59 30.02
CA ASP A 409 -15.16 1.04 30.54
C ASP A 409 -14.28 1.61 29.42
N ASP A 410 -13.12 2.15 29.81
CA ASP A 410 -12.14 2.73 28.89
C ASP A 410 -11.75 1.75 27.77
N GLU A 411 -11.42 0.52 28.15
CA GLU A 411 -10.94 -0.49 27.22
C GLU A 411 -12.00 -0.86 26.18
N ARG A 412 -13.25 -1.06 26.62
CA ARG A 412 -14.35 -1.34 25.70
C ARG A 412 -14.59 -0.19 24.72
N LEU A 413 -14.52 1.06 25.20
CA LEU A 413 -14.70 2.25 24.36
C LEU A 413 -13.57 2.36 23.32
N PHE A 414 -12.32 2.20 23.75
CA PHE A 414 -11.14 2.22 22.89
C PHE A 414 -11.25 1.16 21.79
N GLN A 415 -11.53 -0.09 22.16
CA GLN A 415 -11.56 -1.20 21.19
C GLN A 415 -12.72 -1.09 20.20
N GLU A 416 -13.91 -0.63 20.61
CA GLU A 416 -15.01 -0.40 19.67
C GLU A 416 -14.71 0.77 18.72
N ALA A 417 -14.14 1.87 19.21
CA ALA A 417 -13.72 2.98 18.35
C ALA A 417 -12.61 2.55 17.37
N ARG A 418 -11.58 1.84 17.84
CA ARG A 418 -10.51 1.25 17.01
C ARG A 418 -11.08 0.34 15.93
N LYS A 419 -12.00 -0.55 16.28
CA LYS A 419 -12.64 -1.48 15.35
C LYS A 419 -13.43 -0.75 14.26
N ILE A 420 -14.18 0.31 14.60
CA ILE A 420 -14.95 1.11 13.64
C ILE A 420 -14.01 1.88 12.71
N VAL A 421 -12.96 2.53 13.25
CA VAL A 421 -11.99 3.27 12.45
C VAL A 421 -11.24 2.36 11.48
N GLY A 422 -10.77 1.19 11.94
CA GLY A 422 -10.14 0.20 11.06
C GLY A 422 -11.08 -0.24 9.94
N ALA A 423 -12.36 -0.45 10.24
CA ALA A 423 -13.37 -0.78 9.23
C ALA A 423 -13.61 0.36 8.21
N MET A 424 -13.61 1.62 8.67
CA MET A 424 -13.70 2.79 7.79
C MET A 424 -12.48 2.91 6.87
N PHE A 425 -11.28 2.69 7.40
CA PHE A 425 -10.03 2.74 6.64
C PHE A 425 -9.95 1.62 5.59
N GLN A 426 -10.34 0.39 5.96
CA GLN A 426 -10.53 -0.71 5.01
C GLN A 426 -11.57 -0.33 3.95
N HIS A 427 -12.73 0.19 4.33
CA HIS A 427 -13.79 0.52 3.39
C HIS A 427 -13.32 1.52 2.32
N ILE A 428 -12.73 2.65 2.72
CA ILE A 428 -12.19 3.67 1.81
C ILE A 428 -11.09 3.08 0.91
N THR A 429 -10.23 2.23 1.46
CA THR A 429 -9.18 1.55 0.67
C THR A 429 -9.77 0.76 -0.49
N TYR A 430 -10.80 -0.06 -0.24
CA TYR A 430 -11.39 -0.93 -1.25
C TYR A 430 -12.42 -0.23 -2.16
N THR A 431 -13.04 0.88 -1.76
CA THR A 431 -14.05 1.59 -2.57
C THR A 431 -13.55 2.84 -3.28
N GLU A 432 -12.62 3.58 -2.69
CA GLU A 432 -12.16 4.87 -3.24
C GLU A 432 -10.72 4.82 -3.76
N TYR A 433 -9.81 4.09 -3.09
CA TYR A 433 -8.39 4.06 -3.47
C TYR A 433 -8.08 3.00 -4.54
N LEU A 434 -8.32 1.72 -4.24
CA LEU A 434 -7.90 0.61 -5.10
C LEU A 434 -8.49 0.65 -6.53
N PRO A 435 -9.77 1.02 -6.75
CA PRO A 435 -10.31 1.13 -8.11
C PRO A 435 -9.54 2.13 -8.98
N LEU A 436 -9.04 3.22 -8.40
CA LEU A 436 -8.28 4.23 -9.15
C LEU A 436 -6.88 3.72 -9.51
N ILE A 437 -6.28 2.88 -8.67
CA ILE A 437 -4.96 2.29 -8.94
C ILE A 437 -5.05 1.14 -9.95
N LEU A 438 -5.99 0.22 -9.72
CA LEU A 438 -6.06 -1.07 -10.42
C LEU A 438 -7.00 -1.08 -11.62
N GLY A 439 -7.99 -0.18 -11.66
CA GLY A 439 -9.07 -0.21 -12.65
C GLY A 439 -10.10 -1.30 -12.36
N ASP A 440 -11.32 -1.10 -12.88
CA ASP A 440 -12.48 -1.96 -12.60
C ASP A 440 -12.26 -3.43 -13.01
N ASP A 441 -11.62 -3.67 -14.15
CA ASP A 441 -11.33 -5.02 -14.66
C ASP A 441 -10.47 -5.84 -13.68
N ILE A 442 -9.50 -5.19 -13.02
CA ILE A 442 -8.61 -5.84 -12.06
C ILE A 442 -9.30 -6.00 -10.72
N MET A 443 -10.09 -5.01 -10.30
CA MET A 443 -10.94 -5.11 -9.11
C MET A 443 -11.91 -6.29 -9.20
N ASP A 444 -12.57 -6.47 -10.34
CA ASP A 444 -13.47 -7.61 -10.60
C ASP A 444 -12.71 -8.92 -10.58
N LYS A 445 -11.59 -8.97 -11.29
CA LYS A 445 -10.80 -10.19 -11.45
C LYS A 445 -10.22 -10.74 -10.14
N PHE A 446 -9.85 -9.86 -9.22
CA PHE A 446 -9.40 -10.26 -7.89
C PHE A 446 -10.51 -10.22 -6.83
N GLU A 447 -11.75 -9.94 -7.23
CA GLU A 447 -12.93 -9.90 -6.34
C GLU A 447 -12.74 -8.92 -5.16
N LEU A 448 -12.12 -7.77 -5.44
CA LEU A 448 -11.74 -6.80 -4.42
C LEU A 448 -12.89 -5.88 -4.01
N TRP A 449 -13.89 -5.69 -4.88
CA TRP A 449 -15.07 -4.89 -4.57
C TRP A 449 -15.76 -5.32 -3.27
N PRO A 450 -16.07 -4.37 -2.38
CA PRO A 450 -16.97 -4.63 -1.26
C PRO A 450 -18.37 -5.04 -1.71
N LEU A 451 -19.06 -5.79 -0.86
CA LEU A 451 -20.41 -6.23 -1.17
C LEU A 451 -21.44 -5.10 -1.00
N PRO A 452 -22.57 -5.15 -1.72
CA PRO A 452 -23.70 -4.26 -1.47
C PRO A 452 -24.20 -4.33 -0.02
N LYS A 453 -24.97 -3.32 0.40
CA LYS A 453 -25.62 -3.26 1.72
C LYS A 453 -26.49 -4.49 2.01
N GLY A 454 -26.61 -4.84 3.29
CA GLY A 454 -27.40 -5.98 3.77
C GLY A 454 -26.76 -7.34 3.50
N LYS A 455 -25.47 -7.39 3.17
CA LYS A 455 -24.73 -8.65 2.93
C LYS A 455 -23.43 -8.67 3.70
N PHE A 456 -23.11 -9.86 4.21
CA PHE A 456 -21.78 -10.18 4.71
C PHE A 456 -20.92 -10.84 3.64
N PHE A 457 -19.63 -10.59 3.71
CA PHE A 457 -18.61 -11.38 3.07
C PHE A 457 -18.48 -12.71 3.82
N LYS A 458 -18.51 -13.82 3.08
CA LYS A 458 -18.41 -15.19 3.60
C LYS A 458 -17.18 -15.93 3.08
N GLY A 459 -16.21 -15.18 2.57
CA GLY A 459 -15.04 -15.71 1.88
C GLY A 459 -13.79 -15.74 2.74
N TYR A 460 -13.89 -15.59 4.06
CA TYR A 460 -12.74 -15.80 4.94
C TYR A 460 -12.23 -17.23 4.80
N ASP A 461 -10.94 -17.38 4.54
CA ASP A 461 -10.26 -18.66 4.36
C ASP A 461 -9.03 -18.72 5.27
N ALA A 462 -9.11 -19.49 6.35
CA ALA A 462 -8.03 -19.66 7.32
C ALA A 462 -6.79 -20.36 6.72
N CYS A 463 -6.86 -20.90 5.51
CA CYS A 463 -5.70 -21.45 4.80
C CYS A 463 -4.98 -20.41 3.92
N VAL A 464 -5.46 -19.16 3.87
CA VAL A 464 -4.80 -18.06 3.17
C VAL A 464 -3.93 -17.29 4.15
N ASP A 465 -2.65 -17.15 3.81
CA ASP A 465 -1.70 -16.35 4.55
C ASP A 465 -1.82 -14.86 4.16
N PRO A 466 -2.32 -13.99 5.06
CA PRO A 466 -2.50 -12.56 4.79
C PRO A 466 -1.19 -11.77 4.85
N SER A 467 -0.11 -12.35 5.39
CA SER A 467 1.17 -11.66 5.61
C SER A 467 1.66 -10.95 4.35
N ILE A 468 2.32 -9.79 4.54
CA ILE A 468 2.87 -9.02 3.44
C ILE A 468 3.98 -9.83 2.75
N ARG A 469 3.87 -9.94 1.42
CA ARG A 469 4.87 -10.60 0.60
C ARG A 469 6.00 -9.65 0.23
N GLN A 470 7.25 -10.08 0.33
CA GLN A 470 8.42 -9.23 0.08
C GLN A 470 8.42 -8.57 -1.31
N GLY A 471 7.93 -9.25 -2.36
CA GLY A 471 7.80 -8.65 -3.69
C GLY A 471 6.79 -7.49 -3.76
N PHE A 472 5.76 -7.52 -2.91
CA PHE A 472 4.84 -6.41 -2.73
C PHE A 472 5.53 -5.24 -2.01
N MET A 473 6.16 -5.50 -0.86
CA MET A 473 6.79 -4.46 -0.04
C MET A 473 8.02 -3.82 -0.68
N ALA A 474 8.99 -4.63 -1.12
CA ALA A 474 10.28 -4.14 -1.59
C ALA A 474 10.22 -3.58 -3.02
N ALA A 475 9.13 -3.82 -3.76
CA ALA A 475 9.00 -3.36 -5.15
C ALA A 475 7.59 -2.87 -5.51
N ALA A 476 6.56 -3.73 -5.50
CA ALA A 476 5.32 -3.40 -6.19
C ALA A 476 4.57 -2.21 -5.59
N PHE A 477 4.42 -2.16 -4.25
CA PHE A 477 3.70 -1.08 -3.57
C PHE A 477 4.52 0.20 -3.41
N ARG A 478 5.78 0.20 -3.89
CA ARG A 478 6.63 1.40 -4.02
C ARG A 478 6.33 2.23 -5.29
N PHE A 479 5.35 1.82 -6.09
CA PHE A 479 4.93 2.57 -7.29
C PHE A 479 4.54 4.02 -6.96
N GLY A 480 4.02 4.27 -5.74
CA GLY A 480 3.67 5.60 -5.24
C GLY A 480 4.85 6.58 -5.25
N HIS A 481 6.11 6.10 -5.18
CA HIS A 481 7.28 6.97 -5.32
C HIS A 481 7.39 7.62 -6.71
N SER A 482 6.69 7.10 -7.72
CA SER A 482 6.53 7.75 -9.03
C SER A 482 5.55 8.91 -9.01
N MET A 483 4.58 8.87 -8.10
CA MET A 483 3.45 9.78 -8.02
C MET A 483 3.73 11.06 -7.22
N ILE A 484 4.92 11.14 -6.61
CA ILE A 484 5.36 12.24 -5.74
C ILE A 484 5.70 13.49 -6.56
N ASN A 485 5.10 14.62 -6.19
CA ASN A 485 5.45 15.92 -6.74
C ASN A 485 6.75 16.50 -6.17
N GLN A 486 7.33 17.47 -6.89
CA GLN A 486 8.42 18.28 -6.36
C GLN A 486 8.00 19.21 -5.22
N PHE A 487 6.71 19.48 -5.08
CA PHE A 487 6.19 20.39 -4.06
C PHE A 487 4.98 19.79 -3.35
N VAL A 488 4.75 20.29 -2.15
CA VAL A 488 3.51 20.11 -1.39
C VAL A 488 2.74 21.42 -1.43
N GLY A 489 1.43 21.32 -1.70
CA GLY A 489 0.54 22.47 -1.72
C GLY A 489 -0.03 22.77 -0.33
N PHE A 490 -0.30 24.05 -0.06
CA PHE A 490 -0.99 24.54 1.12
C PHE A 490 -2.02 25.60 0.69
N LYS A 491 -3.21 25.62 1.28
CA LYS A 491 -4.24 26.63 0.99
C LYS A 491 -5.11 26.95 2.20
N THR A 492 -4.79 28.07 2.85
CA THR A 492 -5.63 28.69 3.89
C THR A 492 -6.90 29.28 3.29
N THR A 493 -7.97 29.35 4.08
CA THR A 493 -9.26 29.91 3.64
C THR A 493 -9.11 31.37 3.20
N GLY A 494 -9.60 31.69 2.01
CA GLY A 494 -9.55 33.06 1.46
C GLY A 494 -8.16 33.52 0.99
N ALA A 495 -7.13 32.68 1.13
CA ALA A 495 -5.78 32.94 0.62
C ALA A 495 -5.53 32.26 -0.73
N ASN A 496 -4.47 32.68 -1.41
CA ASN A 496 -3.97 31.98 -2.57
C ASN A 496 -3.30 30.67 -2.15
N ALA A 497 -3.31 29.67 -3.05
CA ALA A 497 -2.56 28.45 -2.81
C ALA A 497 -1.05 28.72 -2.85
N GLU A 498 -0.33 28.14 -1.89
CA GLU A 498 1.11 28.20 -1.74
C GLU A 498 1.71 26.82 -2.00
N ARG A 499 2.99 26.79 -2.38
CA ARG A 499 3.75 25.55 -2.63
C ARG A 499 5.09 25.65 -1.94
N ALA A 500 5.45 24.61 -1.19
CA ALA A 500 6.80 24.41 -0.67
C ALA A 500 7.45 23.25 -1.41
N ASN A 501 8.76 23.33 -1.70
CA ASN A 501 9.45 22.15 -2.25
C ASN A 501 9.41 21.04 -1.22
N LEU A 502 9.27 19.79 -1.67
CA LEU A 502 9.20 18.64 -0.80
C LEU A 502 10.47 18.50 0.04
N ARG A 503 11.64 18.77 -0.56
CA ARG A 503 12.94 18.72 0.15
C ARG A 503 13.01 19.66 1.36
N ASP A 504 12.25 20.76 1.31
CA ASP A 504 12.28 21.83 2.31
C ASP A 504 11.30 21.56 3.47
N VAL A 505 10.48 20.51 3.38
CA VAL A 505 9.45 20.17 4.38
C VAL A 505 9.59 18.75 4.93
N PHE A 506 10.63 18.00 4.54
CA PHE A 506 10.91 16.70 5.13
C PHE A 506 11.24 16.84 6.61
N ASN A 507 10.58 16.04 7.46
CA ASN A 507 10.77 15.99 8.90
C ASN A 507 10.51 17.36 9.58
N ILE A 508 9.57 18.15 9.04
CA ILE A 508 9.15 19.45 9.58
C ILE A 508 7.62 19.44 9.83
N PRO A 509 7.18 19.16 11.07
CA PRO A 509 5.76 19.15 11.45
C PRO A 509 5.18 20.54 11.71
N ASP A 510 6.02 21.59 11.77
CA ASP A 510 5.64 22.97 12.10
C ASP A 510 4.37 23.50 11.42
N PRO A 511 4.09 23.22 10.12
CA PRO A 511 2.86 23.66 9.48
C PRO A 511 1.59 23.25 10.23
N MET A 512 1.59 22.12 10.95
CA MET A 512 0.42 21.63 11.70
C MET A 512 0.11 22.43 12.96
N TYR A 513 1.04 23.26 13.44
CA TYR A 513 0.85 24.12 14.59
C TYR A 513 0.38 25.54 14.21
N LYS A 514 0.41 25.87 12.91
CA LYS A 514 -0.03 27.18 12.41
C LYS A 514 -1.55 27.19 12.21
N PRO A 515 -2.20 28.37 12.21
CA PRO A 515 -3.64 28.47 11.97
C PRO A 515 -4.05 27.81 10.65
N GLU A 516 -5.13 27.02 10.69
CA GLU A 516 -5.62 26.16 9.61
C GLU A 516 -4.56 25.18 9.07
N GLY A 517 -3.55 24.78 9.84
CA GLY A 517 -2.43 23.97 9.34
C GLY A 517 -2.86 22.66 8.66
N ILE A 518 -3.76 21.93 9.31
CA ILE A 518 -4.31 20.65 8.82
C ILE A 518 -5.19 20.88 7.60
N GLU A 519 -6.17 21.78 7.71
CA GLU A 519 -7.11 22.13 6.65
C GLU A 519 -6.36 22.65 5.41
N SER A 520 -5.40 23.54 5.61
CA SER A 520 -4.58 24.13 4.55
C SER A 520 -3.80 23.08 3.78
N THR A 521 -3.21 22.12 4.49
CA THR A 521 -2.50 21.00 3.88
C THR A 521 -3.45 20.11 3.09
N ILE A 522 -4.59 19.71 3.68
CA ILE A 522 -5.61 18.90 3.00
C ILE A 522 -6.14 19.58 1.73
N ARG A 523 -6.46 20.88 1.78
CA ARG A 523 -6.87 21.66 0.59
C ARG A 523 -5.80 21.67 -0.47
N GLY A 524 -4.54 21.86 -0.06
CA GLY A 524 -3.40 21.78 -0.97
C GLY A 524 -3.32 20.42 -1.68
N LEU A 525 -3.50 19.31 -0.95
CA LEU A 525 -3.41 17.97 -1.51
C LEU A 525 -4.47 17.66 -2.59
N TYR A 526 -5.72 18.08 -2.40
CA TYR A 526 -6.77 17.81 -3.40
C TYR A 526 -6.80 18.84 -4.55
N ILE A 527 -6.14 20.00 -4.38
CA ILE A 527 -5.99 20.98 -5.47
C ILE A 527 -4.81 20.62 -6.37
N GLU A 528 -3.72 20.13 -5.78
CA GLU A 528 -2.55 19.70 -6.54
C GLU A 528 -2.79 18.38 -7.27
N ARG A 529 -2.17 18.23 -8.45
CA ARG A 529 -2.23 17.00 -9.24
C ARG A 529 -1.12 16.05 -8.83
N SER A 530 -1.34 14.75 -8.92
CA SER A 530 -0.28 13.76 -8.70
C SER A 530 0.58 13.57 -9.96
N GLN A 531 1.85 13.15 -9.80
CA GLN A 531 2.65 12.65 -10.93
C GLN A 531 2.14 11.28 -11.42
N SER A 532 2.48 10.89 -12.65
CA SER A 532 2.14 9.58 -13.21
C SER A 532 2.99 8.44 -12.62
N VAL A 533 2.46 7.22 -12.67
CA VAL A 533 3.25 6.00 -12.45
C VAL A 533 3.99 5.68 -13.74
N ASP A 534 5.28 6.00 -13.77
CA ASP A 534 6.12 5.83 -14.95
C ASP A 534 7.61 5.74 -14.55
N ARG A 535 8.51 5.97 -15.50
CA ARG A 535 9.96 5.98 -15.25
C ARG A 535 10.43 7.24 -14.51
N PHE A 536 9.74 8.37 -14.64
CA PHE A 536 10.18 9.68 -14.21
C PHE A 536 9.96 9.93 -12.72
N LYS A 537 10.86 10.69 -12.07
CA LYS A 537 10.84 10.89 -10.61
C LYS A 537 11.20 12.33 -10.26
N THR A 538 10.60 12.88 -9.20
CA THR A 538 10.91 14.26 -8.79
C THR A 538 12.37 14.39 -8.31
N GLU A 539 12.98 15.56 -8.54
CA GLU A 539 14.35 15.87 -8.09
C GLU A 539 14.52 15.66 -6.57
N ASP A 540 13.47 16.04 -5.84
CA ASP A 540 13.50 16.15 -4.39
C ASP A 540 13.62 14.78 -3.69
N ILE A 541 13.28 13.68 -4.35
CA ILE A 541 13.45 12.30 -3.81
C ILE A 541 14.63 11.55 -4.42
N ILE A 542 15.16 12.00 -5.57
CA ILE A 542 16.27 11.31 -6.25
C ILE A 542 17.63 11.90 -5.89
N ASN A 543 17.69 13.17 -5.48
CA ASN A 543 18.93 13.85 -5.10
C ASN A 543 18.88 14.50 -3.71
N HIS A 544 17.69 14.91 -3.26
CA HIS A 544 17.51 15.69 -2.03
C HIS A 544 16.71 14.96 -0.94
N LEU A 545 16.59 13.63 -1.03
CA LEU A 545 15.87 12.85 -0.03
C LEU A 545 16.51 13.08 1.35
N PHE A 546 15.73 13.60 2.30
CA PHE A 546 16.17 13.98 3.65
C PHE A 546 17.42 14.88 3.70
N GLU A 547 17.59 15.76 2.71
CA GLU A 547 18.76 16.64 2.63
C GLU A 547 18.81 17.68 3.77
N VAL A 548 19.77 17.53 4.70
CA VAL A 548 20.03 18.50 5.78
C VAL A 548 20.89 19.69 5.34
N GLY A 549 21.79 19.49 4.38
CA GLY A 549 22.62 20.53 3.79
C GLY A 549 22.98 20.21 2.35
N ALA A 550 23.52 21.19 1.62
CA ALA A 550 23.76 21.04 0.18
C ALA A 550 24.60 19.78 -0.14
N GLY A 551 24.01 18.86 -0.91
CA GLY A 551 24.66 17.63 -1.36
C GLY A 551 24.64 16.48 -0.34
N THR A 552 24.01 16.64 0.83
CA THR A 552 23.91 15.57 1.84
C THR A 552 22.70 14.65 1.62
N GLY A 553 21.80 14.98 0.70
CA GLY A 553 20.61 14.17 0.39
C GLY A 553 20.93 12.77 -0.12
N SER A 554 19.90 11.93 -0.22
CA SER A 554 20.00 10.57 -0.76
C SER A 554 19.17 10.40 -2.05
N ASP A 555 19.09 9.15 -2.52
CA ASP A 555 18.38 8.75 -3.73
C ASP A 555 17.42 7.59 -3.46
N LEU A 556 16.14 7.92 -3.32
CA LEU A 556 15.08 6.95 -3.00
C LEU A 556 14.99 5.80 -4.01
N ILE A 557 15.29 6.08 -5.27
CA ILE A 557 15.09 5.10 -6.35
C ILE A 557 16.26 4.14 -6.42
N SER A 558 17.47 4.65 -6.22
CA SER A 558 18.64 3.79 -6.01
C SER A 558 18.44 2.90 -4.77
N ILE A 559 17.89 3.44 -3.67
CA ILE A 559 17.53 2.67 -2.47
C ILE A 559 16.49 1.59 -2.80
N ASN A 560 15.42 1.88 -3.54
CA ASN A 560 14.39 0.89 -3.88
C ASN A 560 14.96 -0.30 -4.67
N ILE A 561 15.77 -0.02 -5.70
CA ILE A 561 16.41 -1.06 -6.51
C ILE A 561 17.33 -1.92 -5.64
N ASN A 562 18.10 -1.27 -4.77
CA ASN A 562 19.05 -1.96 -3.91
C ASN A 562 18.34 -2.79 -2.82
N ARG A 563 17.27 -2.27 -2.22
CA ARG A 563 16.40 -2.98 -1.26
C ARG A 563 15.79 -4.23 -1.89
N GLY A 564 15.36 -4.18 -3.15
CA GLY A 564 14.93 -5.37 -3.88
C GLY A 564 16.01 -6.45 -4.01
N ARG A 565 17.28 -6.05 -4.20
CA ARG A 565 18.41 -6.99 -4.27
C ARG A 565 18.83 -7.53 -2.88
N ASP A 566 18.75 -6.70 -1.86
CA ASP A 566 18.95 -7.04 -0.44
C ASP A 566 17.95 -8.10 0.04
N HIS A 567 16.68 -7.93 -0.37
CA HIS A 567 15.58 -8.83 -0.03
C HIS A 567 15.55 -10.10 -0.90
N GLY A 568 16.54 -10.28 -1.78
CA GLY A 568 16.59 -11.45 -2.67
C GLY A 568 15.38 -11.53 -3.60
N ILE A 569 14.81 -10.41 -4.04
CA ILE A 569 13.64 -10.39 -4.93
C ILE A 569 14.05 -10.93 -6.31
N PRO A 570 13.34 -11.95 -6.84
CA PRO A 570 13.60 -12.46 -8.18
C PRO A 570 13.43 -11.39 -9.27
N PRO A 571 14.11 -11.54 -10.42
CA PRO A 571 13.99 -10.60 -11.52
C PRO A 571 12.57 -10.43 -12.04
N TYR A 572 12.33 -9.29 -12.69
CA TYR A 572 11.03 -8.89 -13.24
C TYR A 572 10.33 -9.98 -14.10
N MET A 573 11.08 -10.69 -14.96
CA MET A 573 10.51 -11.76 -15.80
C MET A 573 9.93 -12.94 -15.00
N ASN A 574 10.44 -13.19 -13.78
CA ASN A 574 9.91 -14.26 -12.92
C ASN A 574 8.51 -13.90 -12.40
N TYR A 575 8.29 -12.64 -12.04
CA TYR A 575 6.98 -12.15 -11.62
C TYR A 575 5.99 -12.10 -12.79
N ARG A 576 6.43 -11.72 -13.99
CA ARG A 576 5.59 -11.85 -15.19
C ARG A 576 5.13 -13.29 -15.40
N LYS A 577 6.04 -14.26 -15.28
CA LYS A 577 5.71 -15.68 -15.36
C LYS A 577 4.71 -16.10 -14.29
N MET A 578 4.91 -15.68 -13.04
CA MET A 578 3.98 -15.94 -11.92
C MET A 578 2.57 -15.43 -12.21
N CYS A 579 2.48 -14.23 -12.78
CA CYS A 579 1.24 -13.58 -13.18
C CYS A 579 0.65 -14.12 -14.48
N ASN A 580 1.24 -15.18 -15.06
CA ASN A 580 0.87 -15.75 -16.36
C ASN A 580 0.91 -14.71 -17.51
N LEU A 581 1.75 -13.68 -17.38
CA LEU A 581 1.96 -12.65 -18.38
C LEU A 581 2.99 -13.12 -19.42
N TYR A 582 2.97 -12.48 -20.60
CA TYR A 582 3.94 -12.78 -21.65
C TYR A 582 5.38 -12.56 -21.16
N THR A 583 6.22 -13.58 -21.31
CA THR A 583 7.66 -13.52 -20.98
C THR A 583 8.50 -13.57 -22.24
N THR A 584 9.67 -12.93 -22.21
CA THR A 584 10.59 -12.88 -23.34
C THR A 584 12.03 -13.09 -22.89
N THR A 585 12.92 -13.48 -23.81
CA THR A 585 14.38 -13.51 -23.59
C THR A 585 15.10 -12.40 -24.36
N ARG A 586 14.36 -11.43 -24.93
CA ARG A 586 14.88 -10.30 -25.70
C ARG A 586 14.19 -9.01 -25.30
N PHE A 587 14.93 -7.90 -25.24
CA PHE A 587 14.39 -6.58 -24.94
C PHE A 587 13.31 -6.12 -25.92
N SER A 588 13.44 -6.45 -27.21
CA SER A 588 12.42 -6.13 -28.21
C SER A 588 11.05 -6.78 -27.95
N GLY A 589 11.02 -7.87 -27.17
CA GLY A 589 9.81 -8.57 -26.76
C GLY A 589 9.16 -8.02 -25.49
N LEU A 590 9.64 -6.93 -24.90
CA LEU A 590 9.00 -6.29 -23.74
C LEU A 590 7.72 -5.55 -24.18
N SER A 591 6.64 -6.30 -24.42
CA SER A 591 5.42 -5.81 -25.07
C SER A 591 4.74 -4.66 -24.34
N ASP A 592 4.80 -4.65 -23.02
CA ASP A 592 4.13 -3.66 -22.16
C ASP A 592 5.03 -2.46 -21.84
N HIS A 593 6.13 -2.29 -22.59
CA HIS A 593 7.03 -1.13 -22.49
C HIS A 593 7.06 -0.39 -23.82
N SER A 594 7.15 0.93 -23.78
CA SER A 594 7.32 1.75 -24.98
C SER A 594 8.64 1.43 -25.71
N PRO A 595 8.74 1.59 -27.03
CA PRO A 595 9.97 1.31 -27.78
C PRO A 595 11.23 2.01 -27.22
N GLU A 596 11.09 3.28 -26.82
CA GLU A 596 12.16 4.07 -26.18
C GLU A 596 12.64 3.42 -24.88
N LEU A 597 11.72 2.95 -24.05
CA LEU A 597 12.07 2.30 -22.80
C LEU A 597 12.73 0.93 -23.02
N ARG A 598 12.32 0.18 -24.04
CA ARG A 598 12.98 -1.09 -24.41
C ARG A 598 14.45 -0.85 -24.78
N GLU A 599 14.72 0.23 -25.51
CA GLU A 599 16.08 0.65 -25.86
C GLU A 599 16.87 0.99 -24.60
N LEU A 600 16.34 1.87 -23.75
CA LEU A 600 17.01 2.27 -22.49
C LEU A 600 17.30 1.09 -21.57
N LEU A 601 16.36 0.15 -21.41
CA LEU A 601 16.57 -1.08 -20.65
C LEU A 601 17.64 -1.96 -21.30
N SER A 602 17.67 -2.07 -22.63
CA SER A 602 18.67 -2.85 -23.36
C SER A 602 20.09 -2.30 -23.27
N GLU A 603 20.22 -0.98 -23.15
CA GLU A 603 21.51 -0.34 -22.94
C GLU A 603 21.93 -0.28 -21.47
N THR A 604 21.02 -0.62 -20.54
CA THR A 604 21.27 -0.62 -19.08
C THR A 604 21.61 -2.01 -18.59
N TYR A 605 20.79 -3.00 -18.94
CA TYR A 605 20.95 -4.39 -18.52
C TYR A 605 21.53 -5.24 -19.65
N LYS A 606 22.36 -6.23 -19.30
CA LYS A 606 22.95 -7.15 -20.29
C LYS A 606 21.94 -8.15 -20.85
N HIS A 607 20.91 -8.49 -20.06
CA HIS A 607 19.87 -9.42 -20.47
C HIS A 607 18.53 -9.07 -19.82
N VAL A 608 17.41 -9.36 -20.49
CA VAL A 608 16.06 -9.00 -20.00
C VAL A 608 15.70 -9.66 -18.65
N ASN A 609 16.25 -10.84 -18.37
CA ASN A 609 16.09 -11.51 -17.07
C ASN A 609 16.94 -10.90 -15.95
N ASP A 610 17.71 -9.84 -16.21
CA ASP A 610 18.51 -9.17 -15.18
C ASP A 610 17.76 -7.99 -14.54
N ILE A 611 16.68 -7.52 -15.18
CA ILE A 611 15.89 -6.35 -14.79
C ILE A 611 15.33 -6.54 -13.38
N ASP A 612 15.64 -5.61 -12.48
CA ASP A 612 15.08 -5.54 -11.13
C ASP A 612 13.55 -5.36 -11.18
N LEU A 613 12.82 -6.03 -10.28
CA LEU A 613 11.35 -6.02 -10.30
C LEU A 613 10.76 -4.61 -10.29
N PHE A 614 11.23 -3.74 -9.38
CA PHE A 614 10.76 -2.35 -9.30
C PHE A 614 10.91 -1.63 -10.65
N THR A 615 12.13 -1.61 -11.19
CA THR A 615 12.46 -0.96 -12.47
C THR A 615 11.60 -1.50 -13.61
N GLY A 616 11.47 -2.82 -13.73
CA GLY A 616 10.70 -3.44 -14.81
C GLY A 616 9.20 -3.16 -14.70
N ALA A 617 8.64 -3.26 -13.50
CA ALA A 617 7.19 -3.20 -13.29
C ALA A 617 6.65 -1.75 -13.26
N VAL A 618 7.36 -0.80 -12.64
CA VAL A 618 6.90 0.61 -12.55
C VAL A 618 6.96 1.35 -13.89
N THR A 619 7.69 0.79 -14.86
CA THR A 619 7.89 1.40 -16.17
C THR A 619 6.99 0.81 -17.25
N GLU A 620 6.17 -0.20 -16.91
CA GLU A 620 5.14 -0.72 -17.81
C GLU A 620 4.10 0.34 -18.15
N GLU A 621 3.55 0.28 -19.37
CA GLU A 621 2.39 1.08 -19.74
C GLU A 621 1.18 0.67 -18.89
N PRO A 622 0.41 1.64 -18.34
CA PRO A 622 -0.76 1.34 -17.53
C PRO A 622 -1.82 0.55 -18.29
N LEU A 623 -2.56 -0.30 -17.57
CA LEU A 623 -3.77 -0.93 -18.10
C LEU A 623 -4.87 0.10 -18.32
N ASP A 624 -5.83 -0.22 -19.21
CA ASP A 624 -6.98 0.64 -19.44
C ASP A 624 -7.76 0.87 -18.14
N GLY A 625 -7.97 2.15 -17.78
CA GLY A 625 -8.66 2.52 -16.55
C GLY A 625 -7.85 2.37 -15.26
N ALA A 626 -6.61 1.87 -15.32
CA ALA A 626 -5.70 1.74 -14.19
C ALA A 626 -4.59 2.80 -14.22
N LEU A 627 -3.88 2.95 -13.09
CA LEU A 627 -2.65 3.74 -13.02
C LEU A 627 -1.38 2.91 -13.16
N VAL A 628 -1.48 1.59 -13.06
CA VAL A 628 -0.32 0.69 -13.07
C VAL A 628 -0.39 -0.32 -14.21
N GLY A 629 0.78 -0.80 -14.64
CA GLY A 629 0.90 -1.86 -15.63
C GLY A 629 0.51 -3.25 -15.11
N PRO A 630 0.43 -4.26 -15.99
CA PRO A 630 -0.09 -5.59 -15.66
C PRO A 630 0.67 -6.33 -14.55
N THR A 631 1.99 -6.17 -14.42
CA THR A 631 2.77 -6.84 -13.38
C THR A 631 2.46 -6.26 -12.00
N LEU A 632 2.42 -4.94 -11.89
CA LEU A 632 2.04 -4.26 -10.64
C LEU A 632 0.58 -4.57 -10.28
N ALA A 633 -0.34 -4.50 -11.24
CA ALA A 633 -1.74 -4.84 -11.03
C ALA A 633 -1.93 -6.26 -10.49
N CYS A 634 -1.17 -7.23 -11.02
CA CYS A 634 -1.18 -8.60 -10.52
C CYS A 634 -0.67 -8.73 -9.08
N ILE A 635 0.50 -8.15 -8.77
CA ILE A 635 1.12 -8.30 -7.45
C ILE A 635 0.28 -7.60 -6.37
N ILE A 636 -0.17 -6.38 -6.65
CA ILE A 636 -1.04 -5.61 -5.75
C ILE A 636 -2.37 -6.35 -5.58
N GLY A 637 -3.04 -6.74 -6.68
CA GLY A 637 -4.30 -7.47 -6.61
C GLY A 637 -4.22 -8.79 -5.82
N LEU A 638 -3.12 -9.54 -5.95
CA LEU A 638 -2.88 -10.75 -5.16
C LEU A 638 -2.72 -10.44 -3.67
N GLN A 639 -1.88 -9.46 -3.30
CA GLN A 639 -1.67 -9.13 -1.88
C GLN A 639 -2.95 -8.60 -1.22
N LEU A 640 -3.68 -7.69 -1.88
CA LEU A 640 -4.92 -7.14 -1.34
C LEU A 640 -6.03 -8.21 -1.28
N LYS A 641 -6.07 -9.17 -2.21
CA LYS A 641 -6.96 -10.34 -2.08
C LYS A 641 -6.59 -11.19 -0.87
N ALA A 642 -5.29 -11.40 -0.61
CA ALA A 642 -4.82 -12.13 0.59
C ALA A 642 -5.28 -11.44 1.87
N LEU A 643 -5.15 -10.11 1.95
CA LEU A 643 -5.59 -9.31 3.10
C LEU A 643 -7.11 -9.32 3.28
N LYS A 644 -7.90 -9.35 2.19
CA LYS A 644 -9.36 -9.45 2.27
C LYS A 644 -9.84 -10.83 2.73
N VAL A 645 -9.22 -11.89 2.19
CA VAL A 645 -9.66 -13.29 2.36
C VAL A 645 -9.06 -13.94 3.60
N GLY A 646 -7.81 -13.61 3.95
CA GLY A 646 -7.07 -14.18 5.07
C GLY A 646 -7.25 -13.43 6.40
N ASP A 647 -7.98 -12.31 6.42
CA ASP A 647 -8.22 -11.52 7.62
C ASP A 647 -9.56 -11.90 8.28
N ARG A 648 -9.50 -12.56 9.44
CA ARG A 648 -10.68 -12.95 10.25
C ARG A 648 -11.52 -11.75 10.66
N PHE A 649 -10.92 -10.57 10.72
CA PHE A 649 -11.52 -9.32 11.14
C PHE A 649 -11.76 -8.35 9.96
N TYR A 650 -11.66 -8.82 8.70
CA TYR A 650 -12.07 -8.02 7.54
C TYR A 650 -13.48 -7.48 7.75
N TYR A 651 -13.69 -6.18 7.52
CA TYR A 651 -14.85 -5.49 8.08
C TYR A 651 -16.22 -6.01 7.60
N GLU A 652 -16.30 -6.66 6.43
CA GLU A 652 -17.53 -7.26 5.91
C GLU A 652 -17.76 -8.71 6.37
N ASN A 653 -16.80 -9.32 7.04
CA ASN A 653 -16.83 -10.75 7.35
C ASN A 653 -17.98 -11.12 8.31
N ASN A 654 -18.43 -12.38 8.25
CA ASN A 654 -19.53 -12.92 9.07
C ASN A 654 -19.06 -13.82 10.23
N GLU A 655 -17.79 -13.72 10.61
CA GLU A 655 -17.21 -14.53 11.69
C GLU A 655 -17.92 -14.26 13.03
N PRO A 656 -18.48 -15.29 13.71
CA PRO A 656 -19.47 -15.11 14.78
C PRO A 656 -19.08 -14.16 15.92
N ASN A 657 -17.79 -14.12 16.29
CA ASN A 657 -17.31 -13.31 17.42
C ASN A 657 -16.77 -11.93 16.99
N THR A 658 -16.40 -11.77 15.72
CA THR A 658 -15.70 -10.56 15.23
C THR A 658 -16.57 -9.71 14.32
N ALA A 659 -17.63 -10.27 13.73
CA ALA A 659 -18.50 -9.55 12.79
C ALA A 659 -19.20 -8.35 13.43
N PHE A 660 -19.39 -7.31 12.62
CA PHE A 660 -20.42 -6.30 12.87
C PHE A 660 -21.80 -6.91 12.62
N SER A 661 -22.86 -6.31 13.18
CA SER A 661 -24.21 -6.58 12.66
C SER A 661 -24.38 -6.00 11.26
N LEU A 662 -25.34 -6.50 10.46
CA LEU A 662 -25.60 -5.92 9.13
C LEU A 662 -25.96 -4.43 9.19
N ALA A 663 -26.70 -4.02 10.22
CA ALA A 663 -27.07 -2.62 10.40
C ALA A 663 -25.83 -1.75 10.68
N GLN A 664 -24.94 -2.20 11.57
CA GLN A 664 -23.66 -1.53 11.85
C GLN A 664 -22.78 -1.45 10.58
N LEU A 665 -22.68 -2.55 9.83
CA LEU A 665 -21.92 -2.61 8.60
C LEU A 665 -22.46 -1.64 7.53
N ASP A 666 -23.78 -1.55 7.39
CA ASP A 666 -24.43 -0.66 6.43
C ASP A 666 -24.24 0.83 6.76
N GLU A 667 -24.05 1.18 8.04
CA GLU A 667 -23.62 2.50 8.48
C GLU A 667 -22.16 2.78 8.15
N ILE A 668 -21.25 1.83 8.42
CA ILE A 668 -19.82 1.96 8.07
C ILE A 668 -19.66 2.20 6.56
N LYS A 669 -20.43 1.48 5.73
CA LYS A 669 -20.46 1.60 4.26
C LYS A 669 -20.94 2.96 3.73
N LYS A 670 -21.37 3.89 4.58
CA LYS A 670 -21.67 5.28 4.18
C LYS A 670 -20.42 6.16 4.16
N THR A 671 -19.31 5.68 4.72
CA THR A 671 -18.08 6.45 4.88
C THR A 671 -17.41 6.72 3.55
N THR A 672 -17.00 7.98 3.34
CA THR A 672 -16.02 8.38 2.33
C THR A 672 -14.94 9.20 3.03
N LEU A 673 -13.75 9.31 2.43
CA LEU A 673 -12.68 10.10 2.99
C LEU A 673 -13.07 11.58 3.13
N ALA A 674 -13.84 12.12 2.19
CA ALA A 674 -14.36 13.49 2.27
C ALA A 674 -15.23 13.71 3.53
N LYS A 675 -16.07 12.74 3.90
CA LYS A 675 -16.89 12.80 5.11
C LYS A 675 -16.04 12.73 6.38
N VAL A 676 -15.01 11.88 6.40
CA VAL A 676 -14.06 11.82 7.53
C VAL A 676 -13.37 13.17 7.71
N ILE A 677 -12.94 13.81 6.62
CA ILE A 677 -12.34 15.16 6.66
C ILE A 677 -13.34 16.17 7.22
N CYS A 678 -14.58 16.20 6.71
CA CYS A 678 -15.60 17.16 7.19
C CYS A 678 -15.89 17.02 8.69
N ARG A 679 -16.01 15.80 9.22
CA ARG A 679 -16.33 15.56 10.64
C ARG A 679 -15.22 15.98 11.61
N ASN A 680 -13.98 16.11 11.12
CA ASN A 680 -12.77 16.25 11.95
C ASN A 680 -11.97 17.52 11.66
N THR A 681 -12.48 18.40 10.79
CA THR A 681 -11.80 19.63 10.40
C THR A 681 -12.81 20.76 10.18
N ASN A 682 -12.35 22.01 10.24
CA ASN A 682 -13.17 23.17 9.89
C ASN A 682 -13.02 23.54 8.41
N ILE A 683 -12.87 22.55 7.52
CA ILE A 683 -12.50 22.79 6.11
C ILE A 683 -13.56 23.58 5.33
N GLY A 684 -14.83 23.47 5.75
CA GLY A 684 -15.99 24.17 5.19
C GLY A 684 -16.48 23.55 3.88
N LYS A 685 -15.61 23.50 2.86
CA LYS A 685 -15.91 22.95 1.54
C LYS A 685 -14.87 21.93 1.09
N ILE A 686 -15.33 20.92 0.35
CA ILE A 686 -14.49 19.80 -0.08
C ILE A 686 -15.02 19.16 -1.37
N GLN A 687 -14.14 18.47 -2.11
CA GLN A 687 -14.55 17.58 -3.20
C GLN A 687 -15.11 16.28 -2.64
N GLU A 688 -16.23 15.78 -3.20
CA GLU A 688 -16.87 14.55 -2.72
C GLU A 688 -15.95 13.33 -2.80
N ASN A 689 -15.03 13.30 -3.77
CA ASN A 689 -13.91 12.38 -3.84
C ASN A 689 -12.60 13.17 -3.94
N VAL A 690 -11.86 13.24 -2.85
CA VAL A 690 -10.62 14.02 -2.73
C VAL A 690 -9.48 13.49 -3.58
N PHE A 691 -9.58 12.29 -4.16
CA PHE A 691 -8.59 11.72 -5.06
C PHE A 691 -8.76 12.17 -6.50
N ILE A 692 -9.91 12.75 -6.88
CA ILE A 692 -10.21 13.15 -8.25
C ILE A 692 -10.07 14.67 -8.43
N HIS A 693 -9.13 15.05 -9.28
CA HIS A 693 -8.83 16.44 -9.54
C HIS A 693 -9.91 17.12 -10.39
N GLY A 694 -10.27 18.34 -10.02
CA GLY A 694 -11.20 19.19 -10.76
C GLY A 694 -12.68 18.92 -10.49
N LEU A 695 -13.02 18.10 -9.50
CA LEU A 695 -14.39 18.00 -9.02
C LEU A 695 -14.84 19.32 -8.37
N PRO A 696 -16.14 19.68 -8.46
CA PRO A 696 -16.67 20.82 -7.74
C PRO A 696 -16.59 20.57 -6.23
N GLU A 697 -16.29 21.62 -5.47
CA GLU A 697 -16.39 21.59 -4.02
C GLU A 697 -17.86 21.72 -3.59
N VAL A 698 -18.25 20.93 -2.60
CA VAL A 698 -19.55 20.97 -1.92
C VAL A 698 -19.35 21.41 -0.47
N ASP A 699 -20.39 22.00 0.13
CA ASP A 699 -20.38 22.33 1.57
C ASP A 699 -20.41 21.04 2.40
N CYS A 700 -19.57 20.94 3.43
CA CYS A 700 -19.50 19.77 4.30
C CYS A 700 -20.88 19.39 4.88
N SER A 701 -21.70 20.38 5.22
CA SER A 701 -23.07 20.19 5.73
C SER A 701 -24.01 19.48 4.76
N SER A 702 -23.67 19.40 3.47
CA SER A 702 -24.47 18.70 2.45
C SER A 702 -24.14 17.22 2.29
N ILE A 703 -22.95 16.79 2.74
CA ILE A 703 -22.46 15.40 2.61
C ILE A 703 -22.21 14.73 3.94
N GLU A 704 -22.19 15.48 5.03
CA GLU A 704 -22.00 14.97 6.38
C GLU A 704 -23.30 14.35 6.91
N ASP A 705 -23.51 13.07 6.58
CA ASP A 705 -24.44 12.20 7.32
C ASP A 705 -23.69 11.50 8.45
N GLU A 706 -24.20 11.55 9.67
CA GLU A 706 -23.57 10.91 10.82
C GLU A 706 -23.78 9.39 10.80
N ILE A 707 -22.79 8.63 11.27
CA ILE A 707 -22.96 7.18 11.51
C ILE A 707 -23.97 7.01 12.65
N ASP A 708 -24.99 6.18 12.45
CA ASP A 708 -25.94 5.88 13.53
C ASP A 708 -25.32 4.96 14.60
N PHE A 709 -24.64 5.57 15.56
CA PHE A 709 -24.02 4.87 16.69
C PHE A 709 -25.04 4.27 17.68
N THR A 710 -26.34 4.55 17.55
CA THR A 710 -27.35 3.87 18.39
C THR A 710 -27.36 2.36 18.13
N LEU A 711 -26.91 1.92 16.96
CA LEU A 711 -26.73 0.52 16.61
C LEU A 711 -25.59 -0.19 17.35
N TRP A 712 -24.77 0.54 18.12
CA TRP A 712 -23.76 -0.02 19.02
C TRP A 712 -24.24 -0.12 20.47
N THR A 713 -25.49 0.26 20.76
CA THR A 713 -26.07 0.09 22.08
C THR A 713 -26.46 -1.37 22.34
N PRO A 714 -26.13 -1.96 23.51
CA PRO A 714 -26.55 -3.31 23.86
C PRO A 714 -28.08 -3.44 23.86
N THR A 715 -28.61 -4.50 23.27
CA THR A 715 -30.06 -4.79 23.25
C THR A 715 -30.64 -5.15 24.62
N SER A 716 -29.80 -5.36 25.64
CA SER A 716 -30.20 -5.62 27.02
C SER A 716 -29.38 -4.74 27.97
N THR A 717 -30.03 -3.88 28.73
CA THR A 717 -29.43 -3.22 29.89
C THR A 717 -28.99 -4.30 30.88
N PRO A 718 -27.75 -4.24 31.42
CA PRO A 718 -27.40 -5.07 32.56
C PRO A 718 -28.37 -4.75 33.70
N THR A 719 -29.14 -5.73 34.14
CA THR A 719 -29.88 -5.64 35.40
C THR A 719 -28.87 -5.36 36.50
N THR A 720 -28.91 -4.15 37.06
CA THR A 720 -28.19 -3.77 38.27
C THR A 720 -28.58 -4.75 39.38
N THR A 721 -27.63 -5.55 39.83
CA THR A 721 -27.70 -6.27 41.12
C THR A 721 -26.84 -5.57 42.14
#